data_AF-A0A9P1DMV1-F1
#
_entry.id   AF-A0A9P1DMV1-F1
#
_cell.length_a   1.000
_cell.length_b   1.000
_cell.length_c   1.000
_cell.angle_alpha   90.00
_cell.angle_beta   90.00
_cell.angle_gamma   90.00
#
_symmetry.space_group_name_H-M   'P 1'
#
loop_
_entity.id
_entity.type
_entity.pdbx_description
1 polymer ?
#
loop_
_entity_poly.entity_id
_entity_poly.type
_entity_poly.pdbx_seq_one_letter_code
_entity_poly.pdbx_strand_id
1 'polypeptide(L)'
;MGAYHSTREQIFANRGITLASVGTRKSPNAFTFLRQVEVLSRAGHGGATKQFEDWGNCTAVMRVFSIGKAEAGAVSNLQAHVERVIVCELKQCVAKRGIKNFLSHDILAKGVLNTGYTSASGNSEAWVSIMTNLEDASIVKLFLERLCGDWDKLPSNMRKSPSLREAVSLHQSCALFLHFLRTLEVSIPSSEFPAAKEKLSASFLLGVLDSDLITIGEKSVPPGDIKAIGAFRNILAARETQELQDREDQAKELAMKVAQATMAQIKSQFEGDMQKICAKLPTKDAQTVETAKDMKYIRDRQKLVLCSVDATVWPSSTQYMMDCLGLMQNVCSLGPGNMAHIQQPLFHQATTMSALVKHRRRLEDFLLKSDLDISNNLTLTFSKDASMSSDKRAMTQPCYCVISSKNCRWLESEPLSTSVLGPLPRLRVSDMQGFAEFSRACVERSLEGASPKVIYYGCFREGDVHKRMQRELESLVFKHWDDLSSSPPKQRPRSEAAADWNVEGLVLLSCTRSGPVWPEHLDSKFAANSSEAREIQELKQSFLSEFPATSEPGQASATGAGAGGPTLRATGQPDFSVDGGREPLDVSRVVDCLVEPPPAPADRLALVNGKSGKPSLLVDKHYKLWLGNESEEAQTWSGIELFGFNTGVFEYKIVRGSKR
;
A
#
# COMPACT_ATOMS: atom_id res chain seq x y z
N MET A 1 -95.96 26.01 3.35
CA MET A 1 -95.89 25.40 4.69
C MET A 1 -94.74 24.41 4.68
N GLY A 2 -93.73 24.58 5.54
CA GLY A 2 -92.62 23.62 5.63
C GLY A 2 -93.11 22.32 6.25
N ALA A 3 -92.87 21.18 5.60
CA ALA A 3 -93.21 19.88 6.15
C ALA A 3 -92.19 19.50 7.24
N TYR A 4 -92.66 19.14 8.45
CA TYR A 4 -91.82 18.58 9.50
C TYR A 4 -91.26 17.22 9.04
N HIS A 5 -89.98 16.90 9.31
CA HIS A 5 -89.39 15.63 8.86
C HIS A 5 -89.84 14.43 9.70
N SER A 6 -90.45 14.67 10.87
CA SER A 6 -90.99 13.62 11.71
C SER A 6 -92.12 14.12 12.60
N THR A 7 -93.00 13.21 13.03
CA THR A 7 -94.00 13.45 14.08
C THR A 7 -93.35 14.00 15.35
N ARG A 8 -92.10 13.59 15.65
CA ARG A 8 -91.34 14.10 16.79
C ARG A 8 -90.99 15.58 16.65
N GLU A 9 -90.60 16.03 15.46
CA GLU A 9 -90.35 17.45 15.17
C GLU A 9 -91.64 18.28 15.23
N GLN A 10 -92.73 17.75 14.67
CA GLN A 10 -94.04 18.39 14.74
C GLN A 10 -94.54 18.54 16.19
N ILE A 11 -94.40 17.49 17.01
CA ILE A 11 -94.71 17.54 18.45
C ILE A 11 -93.80 18.56 19.17
N PHE A 12 -92.52 18.64 18.79
CA PHE A 12 -91.59 19.60 19.37
C PHE A 12 -91.95 21.05 19.02
N ALA A 13 -92.32 21.32 17.77
CA ALA A 13 -92.73 22.66 17.32
C ALA A 13 -94.07 23.09 17.94
N ASN A 14 -95.03 22.17 18.03
CA ASN A 14 -96.37 22.45 18.57
C ASN A 14 -96.38 22.64 20.10
N ARG A 15 -95.32 22.27 20.82
CA ARG A 15 -95.23 22.45 22.27
C ARG A 15 -95.06 23.90 22.73
N GLY A 16 -94.83 24.84 21.81
CA GLY A 16 -94.72 26.27 22.12
C GLY A 16 -93.49 26.64 22.97
N ILE A 17 -93.08 27.90 22.91
CA ILE A 17 -91.93 28.46 23.66
C ILE A 17 -92.21 28.56 25.18
N THR A 18 -93.46 28.35 25.63
CA THR A 18 -93.82 28.46 27.04
C THR A 18 -93.46 27.20 27.82
N LEU A 19 -92.28 27.24 28.45
CA LEU A 19 -91.67 26.34 29.43
C LEU A 19 -92.54 25.93 30.65
N ALA A 20 -93.86 26.11 30.64
CA ALA A 20 -94.72 25.82 31.79
C ALA A 20 -94.93 24.32 32.08
N SER A 21 -94.38 23.39 31.29
CA SER A 21 -94.54 21.93 31.50
C SER A 21 -93.28 21.20 32.01
N VAL A 22 -92.22 21.91 32.41
CA VAL A 22 -90.92 21.28 32.76
C VAL A 22 -90.71 21.20 34.28
N GLY A 23 -91.61 20.51 34.98
CA GLY A 23 -91.41 20.16 36.40
C GLY A 23 -90.45 18.98 36.63
N THR A 24 -90.06 18.24 35.57
CA THR A 24 -89.36 16.94 35.72
C THR A 24 -88.17 16.72 34.79
N ARG A 25 -87.70 17.72 34.01
CA ARG A 25 -86.56 17.54 33.08
C ARG A 25 -85.39 18.46 33.38
N LYS A 26 -84.18 17.95 33.13
CA LYS A 26 -82.90 18.69 33.17
C LYS A 26 -83.05 20.03 32.46
N SER A 27 -82.48 21.10 33.03
CA SER A 27 -82.50 22.43 32.43
C SER A 27 -81.96 22.38 30.99
N PRO A 28 -82.71 22.92 30.01
CA PRO A 28 -82.25 23.01 28.62
C PRO A 28 -80.97 23.84 28.54
N ASN A 29 -80.07 23.47 27.63
CA ASN A 29 -78.81 24.18 27.42
C ASN A 29 -78.81 24.96 26.09
N ALA A 30 -77.79 25.80 25.88
CA ALA A 30 -77.62 26.59 24.66
C ALA A 30 -77.85 25.81 23.33
N PHE A 31 -77.37 24.57 23.20
CA PHE A 31 -77.61 23.77 21.98
C PHE A 31 -79.05 23.26 21.86
N THR A 32 -79.72 23.05 22.98
CA THR A 32 -81.15 22.72 23.00
C THR A 32 -81.96 23.90 22.47
N PHE A 33 -81.62 25.12 22.89
CA PHE A 33 -82.23 26.35 22.39
C PHE A 33 -81.90 26.61 20.92
N LEU A 34 -80.63 26.45 20.52
CA LEU A 34 -80.21 26.59 19.12
C LEU A 34 -80.99 25.62 18.21
N ARG A 35 -81.19 24.37 18.64
CA ARG A 35 -82.03 23.42 17.91
C ARG A 35 -83.50 23.85 17.84
N GLN A 36 -84.06 24.37 18.94
CA GLN A 36 -85.43 24.87 18.94
C GLN A 36 -85.59 26.03 17.93
N VAL A 37 -84.62 26.94 17.88
CA VAL A 37 -84.56 28.02 16.90
C VAL A 37 -84.54 27.48 15.48
N GLU A 38 -83.69 26.50 15.19
CA GLU A 38 -83.62 25.86 13.87
C GLU A 38 -84.94 25.20 13.45
N VAL A 39 -85.60 24.51 14.38
CA VAL A 39 -86.90 23.85 14.13
C VAL A 39 -87.99 24.90 13.86
N LEU A 40 -88.06 25.97 14.67
CA LEU A 40 -89.05 27.03 14.50
C LEU A 40 -88.83 27.84 13.21
N SER A 41 -87.57 28.10 12.86
CA SER A 41 -87.21 28.76 11.60
C SER A 41 -87.63 27.92 10.38
N ARG A 42 -87.51 26.58 10.45
CA ARG A 42 -87.94 25.67 9.38
C ARG A 42 -89.46 25.52 9.29
N ALA A 43 -90.17 25.61 10.40
CA ALA A 43 -91.62 25.50 10.48
C ALA A 43 -92.38 26.69 9.84
N GLY A 44 -91.67 27.66 9.24
CA GLY A 44 -92.29 28.78 8.54
C GLY A 44 -93.09 29.74 9.44
N HIS A 45 -92.85 29.71 10.75
CA HIS A 45 -93.43 30.67 11.68
C HIS A 45 -92.71 32.01 11.51
N GLY A 46 -93.10 32.81 10.50
CA GLY A 46 -92.44 34.07 10.15
C GLY A 46 -92.37 35.14 11.27
N GLY A 47 -93.15 34.96 12.35
CA GLY A 47 -93.02 35.76 13.57
C GLY A 47 -91.77 35.43 14.39
N ALA A 48 -91.26 34.19 14.32
CA ALA A 48 -90.04 33.78 14.98
C ALA A 48 -88.86 34.58 14.40
N THR A 49 -88.63 34.54 13.08
CA THR A 49 -87.54 35.28 12.44
C THR A 49 -87.57 36.78 12.75
N LYS A 50 -88.76 37.41 12.84
CA LYS A 50 -88.91 38.82 13.29
C LYS A 50 -88.62 39.04 14.78
N GLN A 51 -89.05 38.13 15.67
CA GLN A 51 -88.66 38.16 17.08
C GLN A 51 -87.15 37.93 17.30
N PHE A 52 -86.46 37.49 16.24
CA PHE A 52 -85.07 37.09 16.23
C PHE A 52 -84.19 37.97 15.31
N GLU A 53 -84.67 39.13 14.84
CA GLU A 53 -83.87 40.05 14.02
C GLU A 53 -82.63 40.59 14.76
N ASP A 54 -82.64 40.55 16.10
CA ASP A 54 -81.55 41.02 16.96
C ASP A 54 -80.82 39.86 17.67
N TRP A 55 -80.35 38.86 16.91
CA TRP A 55 -79.53 37.76 17.46
C TRP A 55 -78.23 38.24 18.11
N GLY A 56 -77.75 39.44 17.77
CA GLY A 56 -76.59 40.06 18.42
C GLY A 56 -76.88 40.54 19.85
N ASN A 57 -78.15 40.65 20.24
CA ASN A 57 -78.55 41.16 21.54
C ASN A 57 -78.89 40.05 22.53
N CYS A 58 -77.92 39.74 23.39
CA CYS A 58 -78.07 38.77 24.48
C CYS A 58 -79.32 39.04 25.36
N THR A 59 -79.69 40.30 25.63
CA THR A 59 -80.88 40.63 26.44
C THR A 59 -82.18 40.27 25.74
N ALA A 60 -82.25 40.42 24.41
CA ALA A 60 -83.40 39.99 23.62
C ALA A 60 -83.55 38.46 23.67
N VAL A 61 -82.47 37.72 23.44
CA VAL A 61 -82.44 36.24 23.53
C VAL A 61 -82.84 35.76 24.93
N MET A 62 -82.30 36.40 25.98
CA MET A 62 -82.63 36.11 27.37
C MET A 62 -84.12 36.27 27.66
N ARG A 63 -84.75 37.34 27.16
CA ARG A 63 -86.19 37.62 27.33
C ARG A 63 -87.07 36.63 26.58
N VAL A 64 -86.68 36.26 25.35
CA VAL A 64 -87.48 35.36 24.51
C VAL A 64 -87.48 33.93 25.05
N PHE A 65 -86.33 33.45 25.55
CA PHE A 65 -86.23 32.07 26.05
C PHE A 65 -86.34 31.93 27.57
N SER A 66 -86.36 33.04 28.32
CA SER A 66 -86.34 33.05 29.79
C SER A 66 -85.16 32.24 30.37
N ILE A 67 -83.98 32.42 29.79
CA ILE A 67 -82.74 31.70 30.16
C ILE A 67 -81.75 32.59 30.90
N GLY A 68 -80.69 32.01 31.46
CA GLY A 68 -79.64 32.79 32.12
C GLY A 68 -78.84 33.64 31.13
N LYS A 69 -78.25 34.75 31.60
CA LYS A 69 -77.42 35.65 30.78
C LYS A 69 -76.28 34.93 30.05
N ALA A 70 -75.62 33.98 30.71
CA ALA A 70 -74.53 33.21 30.10
C ALA A 70 -75.04 32.29 28.97
N GLU A 71 -76.19 31.64 29.17
CA GLU A 71 -76.83 30.78 28.17
C GLU A 71 -77.31 31.59 26.97
N ALA A 72 -77.93 32.75 27.21
CA ALA A 72 -78.35 33.68 26.18
C ALA A 72 -77.16 34.20 25.36
N GLY A 73 -76.06 34.57 26.04
CA GLY A 73 -74.83 34.98 25.37
C GLY A 73 -74.24 33.87 24.49
N ALA A 74 -74.23 32.63 24.98
CA ALA A 74 -73.76 31.49 24.21
C ALA A 74 -74.64 31.21 22.97
N VAL A 75 -75.96 31.27 23.10
CA VAL A 75 -76.90 31.06 21.96
C VAL A 75 -76.72 32.16 20.92
N SER A 76 -76.72 33.42 21.36
CA SER A 76 -76.49 34.60 20.51
C SER A 76 -75.17 34.46 19.74
N ASN A 77 -74.08 34.14 20.44
CA ASN A 77 -72.77 34.04 19.83
C ASN A 77 -72.65 32.86 18.83
N LEU A 78 -73.15 31.67 19.20
CA LEU A 78 -73.17 30.51 18.32
C LEU A 78 -73.97 30.74 17.03
N GLN A 79 -75.03 31.55 17.10
CA GLN A 79 -75.89 31.83 15.95
C GLN A 79 -75.31 32.91 15.04
N ALA A 80 -74.70 33.95 15.61
CA ALA A 80 -74.32 35.16 14.89
C ALA A 80 -72.85 35.20 14.45
N HIS A 81 -71.93 34.61 15.21
CA HIS A 81 -70.49 34.87 15.06
C HIS A 81 -69.61 33.63 14.88
N VAL A 82 -70.09 32.45 15.29
CA VAL A 82 -69.34 31.20 15.13
C VAL A 82 -69.65 30.58 13.76
N GLU A 83 -68.62 30.18 13.03
CA GLU A 83 -68.77 29.55 11.72
C GLU A 83 -69.63 28.28 11.81
N ARG A 84 -70.54 28.09 10.85
CA ARG A 84 -71.50 26.96 10.86
C ARG A 84 -70.81 25.59 10.94
N VAL A 85 -69.64 25.43 10.31
CA VAL A 85 -68.86 24.18 10.35
C VAL A 85 -68.45 23.86 11.78
N ILE A 86 -67.93 24.84 12.52
CA ILE A 86 -67.55 24.73 13.92
C ILE A 86 -68.77 24.46 14.81
N VAL A 87 -69.91 25.13 14.56
CA VAL A 87 -71.15 24.87 15.30
C VAL A 87 -71.62 23.42 15.12
N CYS A 88 -71.52 22.87 13.91
CA CYS A 88 -71.86 21.47 13.62
C CYS A 88 -70.95 20.49 14.36
N GLU A 89 -69.64 20.70 14.33
CA GLU A 89 -68.67 19.87 15.05
C GLU A 89 -68.89 19.94 16.56
N LEU A 90 -69.11 21.14 17.09
CA LEU A 90 -69.38 21.34 18.50
C LEU A 90 -70.70 20.68 18.95
N LYS A 91 -71.75 20.69 18.12
CA LYS A 91 -72.99 19.92 18.37
C LYS A 91 -72.69 18.42 18.51
N GLN A 92 -71.83 17.85 17.67
CA GLN A 92 -71.44 16.44 17.77
C GLN A 92 -70.66 16.17 19.06
N CYS A 93 -69.72 17.04 19.42
CA CYS A 93 -68.96 16.90 20.67
C CYS A 93 -69.85 16.98 21.91
N VAL A 94 -70.79 17.93 21.94
CA VAL A 94 -71.75 18.11 23.03
C VAL A 94 -72.76 16.96 23.09
N ALA A 95 -73.20 16.42 21.95
CA ALA A 95 -74.07 15.26 21.92
C ALA A 95 -73.42 14.02 22.57
N LYS A 96 -72.11 13.83 22.36
CA LYS A 96 -71.33 12.73 22.94
C LYS A 96 -71.04 12.94 24.44
N ARG A 97 -70.67 14.16 24.85
CA ARG A 97 -70.05 14.44 26.17
C ARG A 97 -70.97 15.13 27.18
N GLY A 98 -72.04 15.77 26.69
CA GLY A 98 -72.90 16.64 27.47
C GLY A 98 -72.23 17.98 27.80
N ILE A 99 -72.95 19.08 27.62
CA ILE A 99 -72.35 20.43 27.75
C ILE A 99 -71.79 20.72 29.14
N LYS A 100 -72.51 20.37 30.22
CA LYS A 100 -72.23 20.83 31.59
C LYS A 100 -70.79 20.54 32.03
N ASN A 101 -70.28 19.36 31.67
CA ASN A 101 -68.96 18.91 32.06
C ASN A 101 -67.92 19.06 30.95
N PHE A 102 -68.32 19.42 29.74
CA PHE A 102 -67.43 19.50 28.57
C PHE A 102 -67.04 20.93 28.22
N LEU A 103 -68.02 21.85 28.18
CA LEU A 103 -67.80 23.23 27.75
C LEU A 103 -68.74 24.18 28.50
N SER A 104 -68.19 25.26 29.08
CA SER A 104 -69.00 26.25 29.79
C SER A 104 -69.65 27.24 28.82
N HIS A 105 -70.82 27.76 29.19
CA HIS A 105 -71.47 28.83 28.43
C HIS A 105 -70.66 30.12 28.39
N ASP A 106 -69.81 30.35 29.38
CA ASP A 106 -68.96 31.55 29.43
C ASP A 106 -67.93 31.55 28.30
N ILE A 107 -67.28 30.41 28.01
CA ILE A 107 -66.36 30.28 26.87
C ILE A 107 -67.08 30.59 25.55
N LEU A 108 -68.30 30.09 25.40
CA LEU A 108 -69.13 30.34 24.22
C LEU A 108 -69.59 31.79 24.11
N ALA A 109 -69.99 32.42 25.21
CA ALA A 109 -70.47 33.79 25.23
C ALA A 109 -69.34 34.81 25.03
N LYS A 110 -68.10 34.47 25.40
CA LYS A 110 -66.92 35.34 25.26
C LYS A 110 -66.30 35.33 23.87
N GLY A 111 -66.83 34.53 22.95
CA GLY A 111 -66.42 34.56 21.55
C GLY A 111 -65.11 33.85 21.26
N VAL A 112 -64.65 32.92 22.12
CA VAL A 112 -63.37 32.18 21.92
C VAL A 112 -63.32 31.44 20.57
N LEU A 113 -64.49 31.11 20.00
CA LEU A 113 -64.63 30.39 18.73
C LEU A 113 -64.94 31.32 17.54
N ASN A 114 -65.00 32.63 17.74
CA ASN A 114 -65.38 33.58 16.70
C ASN A 114 -64.19 33.83 15.77
N THR A 115 -64.47 34.03 14.48
CA THR A 115 -63.50 34.62 13.56
C THR A 115 -63.11 36.02 14.05
N GLY A 116 -61.81 36.32 14.05
CA GLY A 116 -61.26 37.57 14.57
C GLY A 116 -61.06 37.62 16.10
N TYR A 117 -61.49 36.60 16.85
CA TYR A 117 -61.14 36.49 18.26
C TYR A 117 -59.64 36.24 18.43
N THR A 118 -59.00 36.96 19.36
CA THR A 118 -57.60 36.72 19.74
C THR A 118 -57.49 36.32 21.20
N SER A 119 -56.65 35.32 21.48
CA SER A 119 -56.29 34.96 22.86
C SER A 119 -55.04 35.69 23.35
N ALA A 120 -54.37 36.47 22.50
CA ALA A 120 -53.20 37.25 22.91
C ALA A 120 -53.63 38.37 23.87
N SER A 121 -52.98 38.43 25.03
CA SER A 121 -53.18 39.46 26.05
C SER A 121 -51.95 39.60 26.95
N GLY A 122 -51.77 40.79 27.55
CA GLY A 122 -50.62 41.07 28.43
C GLY A 122 -49.29 40.83 27.72
N ASN A 123 -48.43 39.98 28.29
CA ASN A 123 -47.11 39.68 27.73
C ASN A 123 -47.15 39.01 26.34
N SER A 124 -48.29 38.44 25.95
CA SER A 124 -48.47 37.80 24.64
C SER A 124 -49.05 38.74 23.57
N GLU A 125 -49.25 40.03 23.84
CA GLU A 125 -49.83 40.99 22.89
C GLU A 125 -49.05 41.10 21.57
N ALA A 126 -47.73 40.85 21.58
CA ALA A 126 -46.94 40.80 20.36
C ALA A 126 -47.41 39.69 19.39
N TRP A 127 -48.12 38.67 19.87
CA TRP A 127 -48.59 37.50 19.12
C TRP A 127 -50.03 37.64 18.60
N VAL A 128 -50.68 38.81 18.69
CA VAL A 128 -52.08 39.01 18.29
C VAL A 128 -52.36 38.45 16.90
N SER A 129 -51.53 38.73 15.89
CA SER A 129 -51.75 38.26 14.51
C SER A 129 -51.74 36.74 14.38
N ILE A 130 -50.92 36.04 15.19
CA ILE A 130 -50.78 34.59 15.19
C ILE A 130 -51.88 33.91 16.02
N MET A 131 -52.27 34.54 17.14
CA MET A 131 -53.27 34.01 18.08
C MET A 131 -54.71 34.42 17.75
N THR A 132 -54.93 35.02 16.58
CA THR A 132 -56.26 35.42 16.10
C THR A 132 -56.88 34.31 15.24
N ASN A 133 -58.12 33.96 15.52
CA ASN A 133 -58.90 33.04 14.68
C ASN A 133 -59.09 33.61 13.28
N LEU A 134 -58.52 32.92 12.30
CA LEU A 134 -58.68 33.24 10.88
C LEU A 134 -59.93 32.55 10.31
N GLU A 135 -60.25 32.87 9.05
CA GLU A 135 -61.40 32.34 8.32
C GLU A 135 -61.29 30.82 8.04
N ASP A 136 -60.08 30.24 8.07
CA ASP A 136 -59.88 28.79 7.89
C ASP A 136 -60.29 27.94 9.11
N ALA A 137 -60.55 28.63 10.24
CA ALA A 137 -60.86 28.09 11.54
C ALA A 137 -59.85 27.03 12.02
N SER A 138 -58.59 27.09 11.58
CA SER A 138 -57.60 26.05 11.88
C SER A 138 -57.29 25.96 13.38
N ILE A 139 -57.17 27.11 14.04
CA ILE A 139 -56.94 27.21 15.50
C ILE A 139 -58.14 26.63 16.25
N VAL A 140 -59.36 26.99 15.84
CA VAL A 140 -60.60 26.56 16.48
C VAL A 140 -60.81 25.06 16.35
N LYS A 141 -60.54 24.47 15.17
CA LYS A 141 -60.61 23.01 14.95
C LYS A 141 -59.63 22.27 15.85
N LEU A 142 -58.37 22.70 15.87
CA LEU A 142 -57.35 22.09 16.72
C LEU A 142 -57.70 22.26 18.22
N PHE A 143 -58.25 23.41 18.61
CA PHE A 143 -58.74 23.66 19.96
C PHE A 143 -59.87 22.70 20.34
N LEU A 144 -60.86 22.47 19.47
CA LEU A 144 -61.94 21.51 19.73
C LEU A 144 -61.44 20.06 19.80
N GLU A 145 -60.54 19.67 18.89
CA GLU A 145 -59.91 18.35 18.89
C GLU A 145 -59.17 18.11 20.22
N ARG A 146 -58.35 19.08 20.61
CA ARG A 146 -57.58 19.06 21.85
C ARG A 146 -58.48 19.01 23.09
N LEU A 147 -59.50 19.87 23.15
CA LEU A 147 -60.47 19.90 24.25
C LEU A 147 -61.21 18.57 24.38
N CYS A 148 -61.58 17.95 23.26
CA CYS A 148 -62.20 16.63 23.24
C CYS A 148 -61.27 15.52 23.73
N GLY A 149 -60.02 15.54 23.27
CA GLY A 149 -58.99 14.57 23.67
C GLY A 149 -58.71 14.63 25.17
N ASP A 150 -58.54 15.84 25.72
CA ASP A 150 -58.27 16.03 27.14
C ASP A 150 -59.44 15.57 28.00
N TRP A 151 -60.68 15.90 27.60
CA TRP A 151 -61.86 15.44 28.31
C TRP A 151 -62.05 13.92 28.27
N ASP A 152 -61.83 13.30 27.10
CA ASP A 152 -62.03 11.85 26.93
C ASP A 152 -61.01 11.04 27.75
N LYS A 153 -59.78 11.54 27.90
CA LYS A 153 -58.71 10.92 28.70
C LYS A 153 -58.92 11.01 30.21
N LEU A 154 -59.68 12.00 30.68
CA LEU A 154 -59.95 12.14 32.11
C LEU A 154 -60.92 11.05 32.62
N PRO A 155 -60.66 10.47 33.81
CA PRO A 155 -61.61 9.62 34.50
C PRO A 155 -62.97 10.33 34.69
N SER A 156 -64.08 9.58 34.65
CA SER A 156 -65.44 10.15 34.67
C SER A 156 -65.69 11.15 35.82
N ASN A 157 -65.11 10.89 37.00
CA ASN A 157 -65.22 11.74 38.19
C ASN A 157 -64.34 13.01 38.15
N MET A 158 -63.37 13.09 37.23
CA MET A 158 -62.49 14.24 37.04
C MET A 158 -62.89 15.13 35.85
N ARG A 159 -63.89 14.70 35.07
CA ARG A 159 -64.38 15.44 33.90
C ARG A 159 -65.13 16.70 34.36
N LYS A 160 -64.49 17.85 34.18
CA LYS A 160 -65.05 19.19 34.41
C LYS A 160 -64.91 20.05 33.16
N SER A 161 -65.82 21.00 32.98
CA SER A 161 -65.66 21.99 31.91
C SER A 161 -64.49 22.90 32.24
N PRO A 162 -63.64 23.27 31.27
CA PRO A 162 -62.57 24.21 31.51
C PRO A 162 -63.18 25.57 31.89
N SER A 163 -62.49 26.27 32.77
CA SER A 163 -62.70 27.69 33.01
C SER A 163 -62.33 28.51 31.77
N LEU A 164 -62.82 29.75 31.69
CA LEU A 164 -62.46 30.65 30.58
C LEU A 164 -60.94 30.83 30.48
N ARG A 165 -60.24 30.94 31.63
CA ARG A 165 -58.77 31.08 31.66
C ARG A 165 -58.05 29.85 31.08
N GLU A 166 -58.49 28.64 31.46
CA GLU A 166 -57.94 27.39 30.91
C GLU A 166 -58.20 27.29 29.40
N ALA A 167 -59.39 27.69 28.93
CA ALA A 167 -59.73 27.70 27.51
C ALA A 167 -58.91 28.73 26.71
N VAL A 168 -58.70 29.93 27.25
CA VAL A 168 -57.84 30.96 26.64
C VAL A 168 -56.41 30.46 26.51
N SER A 169 -55.86 29.85 27.57
CA SER A 169 -54.51 29.28 27.54
C SER A 169 -54.40 28.14 26.53
N LEU A 170 -55.38 27.24 26.47
CA LEU A 170 -55.40 26.17 25.48
C LEU A 170 -55.47 26.71 24.05
N HIS A 171 -56.26 27.77 23.82
CA HIS A 171 -56.33 28.45 22.53
C HIS A 171 -54.99 29.07 22.12
N GLN A 172 -54.27 29.72 23.05
CA GLN A 172 -52.92 30.25 22.82
C GLN A 172 -51.96 29.12 22.40
N SER A 173 -51.98 27.98 23.11
CA SER A 173 -51.15 26.82 22.77
C SER A 173 -51.46 26.28 21.37
N CYS A 174 -52.74 26.16 20.99
CA CYS A 174 -53.14 25.73 19.64
C CYS A 174 -52.61 26.67 18.55
N ALA A 175 -52.73 27.98 18.76
CA ALA A 175 -52.26 28.97 17.80
C ALA A 175 -50.74 28.93 17.63
N LEU A 176 -49.99 28.92 18.74
CA LEU A 176 -48.53 28.84 18.71
C LEU A 176 -48.04 27.52 18.12
N PHE A 177 -48.69 26.40 18.43
CA PHE A 177 -48.34 25.11 17.85
C PHE A 177 -48.45 25.14 16.32
N LEU A 178 -49.56 25.65 15.77
CA LEU A 178 -49.73 25.77 14.32
C LEU A 178 -48.69 26.70 13.68
N HIS A 179 -48.36 27.80 14.35
CA HIS A 179 -47.31 28.73 13.88
C HIS A 179 -45.93 28.07 13.83
N PHE A 180 -45.49 27.42 14.90
CA PHE A 180 -44.20 26.74 14.93
C PHE A 180 -44.18 25.51 14.02
N LEU A 181 -45.32 24.85 13.80
CA LEU A 181 -45.43 23.78 12.83
C LEU A 181 -45.22 24.27 11.39
N ARG A 182 -45.80 25.43 11.01
CA ARG A 182 -45.53 26.09 9.70
C ARG A 182 -44.08 26.57 9.59
N THR A 183 -43.51 27.07 10.68
CA THR A 183 -42.09 27.46 10.72
C THR A 183 -41.16 26.26 10.52
N LEU A 184 -41.51 25.11 11.12
CA LEU A 184 -40.79 23.85 10.91
C LEU A 184 -40.91 23.38 9.46
N GLU A 185 -42.09 23.47 8.85
CA GLU A 185 -42.35 23.09 7.44
C GLU A 185 -41.40 23.79 6.47
N VAL A 186 -41.15 25.09 6.68
CA VAL A 186 -40.19 25.86 5.88
C VAL A 186 -38.75 25.50 6.25
N SER A 187 -38.52 25.12 7.51
CA SER A 187 -37.19 24.83 8.00
C SER A 187 -36.67 23.50 7.46
N ILE A 188 -37.48 22.44 7.37
CA ILE A 188 -37.06 21.07 7.03
C ILE A 188 -37.45 20.60 5.61
N PRO A 189 -36.80 19.57 5.03
CA PRO A 189 -37.16 19.08 3.72
C PRO A 189 -38.62 18.60 3.68
N SER A 190 -39.33 18.90 2.60
CA SER A 190 -40.75 18.55 2.46
C SER A 190 -41.02 17.04 2.57
N SER A 191 -40.03 16.19 2.33
CA SER A 191 -40.10 14.74 2.51
C SER A 191 -40.12 14.30 3.99
N GLU A 192 -39.47 15.04 4.88
CA GLU A 192 -39.37 14.71 6.31
C GLU A 192 -40.51 15.33 7.13
N PHE A 193 -41.08 16.43 6.64
CA PHE A 193 -42.09 17.18 7.35
C PHE A 193 -43.34 16.36 7.75
N PRO A 194 -43.92 15.48 6.90
CA PRO A 194 -45.10 14.70 7.30
C PRO A 194 -44.89 13.86 8.56
N ALA A 195 -43.75 13.18 8.67
CA ALA A 195 -43.42 12.35 9.83
C ALA A 195 -43.13 13.19 11.08
N ALA A 196 -42.40 14.30 10.92
CA ALA A 196 -42.15 15.26 12.01
C ALA A 196 -43.46 15.86 12.54
N LYS A 197 -44.35 16.26 11.63
CA LYS A 197 -45.69 16.78 11.93
C LYS A 197 -46.53 15.78 12.69
N GLU A 198 -46.62 14.53 12.25
CA GLU A 198 -47.38 13.48 12.94
C GLU A 198 -46.90 13.29 14.38
N LYS A 199 -45.57 13.18 14.57
CA LYS A 199 -44.95 13.02 15.90
C LYS A 199 -45.22 14.23 16.81
N LEU A 200 -45.08 15.44 16.29
CA LEU A 200 -45.33 16.68 17.03
C LEU A 200 -46.82 16.85 17.35
N SER A 201 -47.71 16.55 16.41
CA SER A 201 -49.16 16.57 16.62
C SER A 201 -49.57 15.57 17.70
N ALA A 202 -49.04 14.35 17.70
CA ALA A 202 -49.31 13.38 18.76
C ALA A 202 -48.84 13.88 20.14
N SER A 203 -47.65 14.49 20.21
CA SER A 203 -47.10 15.07 21.45
C SER A 203 -47.92 16.27 21.93
N PHE A 204 -48.32 17.14 20.99
CA PHE A 204 -49.20 18.27 21.24
C PHE A 204 -50.56 17.81 21.75
N LEU A 205 -51.18 16.80 21.13
CA LEU A 205 -52.44 16.18 21.56
C LEU A 205 -52.33 15.36 22.86
N LEU A 206 -51.13 15.22 23.44
CA LEU A 206 -50.92 14.75 24.81
C LEU A 206 -50.69 15.87 25.84
N GLY A 207 -50.46 17.11 25.40
CA GLY A 207 -50.35 18.29 26.26
C GLY A 207 -48.92 18.55 26.73
N VAL A 208 -47.98 17.79 26.16
CA VAL A 208 -46.57 17.82 26.55
C VAL A 208 -45.93 19.15 26.16
N LEU A 209 -46.48 19.84 25.16
CA LEU A 209 -45.89 21.07 24.60
C LEU A 209 -46.46 22.36 25.20
N ASP A 210 -47.54 22.30 25.98
CA ASP A 210 -48.30 23.49 26.38
C ASP A 210 -47.44 24.47 27.19
N SER A 211 -46.66 23.98 28.15
CA SER A 211 -45.79 24.81 28.99
C SER A 211 -44.73 25.55 28.15
N ASP A 212 -44.08 24.87 27.21
CA ASP A 212 -43.07 25.47 26.35
C ASP A 212 -43.69 26.51 25.42
N LEU A 213 -44.86 26.20 24.83
CA LEU A 213 -45.60 27.08 23.94
C LEU A 213 -46.05 28.36 24.67
N ILE A 214 -46.68 28.26 25.84
CA ILE A 214 -47.08 29.44 26.59
C ILE A 214 -45.86 30.26 27.04
N THR A 215 -44.80 29.59 27.50
CA THR A 215 -43.56 30.27 27.91
C THR A 215 -42.96 31.08 26.77
N ILE A 216 -42.92 30.55 25.54
CA ILE A 216 -42.39 31.30 24.40
C ILE A 216 -43.32 32.44 23.98
N GLY A 217 -44.64 32.23 24.05
CA GLY A 217 -45.63 33.28 23.79
C GLY A 217 -45.55 34.47 24.76
N GLU A 218 -45.13 34.23 26.00
CA GLU A 218 -44.96 35.27 27.02
C GLU A 218 -43.58 35.94 27.00
N LYS A 219 -42.52 35.21 26.62
CA LYS A 219 -41.13 35.68 26.73
C LYS A 219 -40.50 36.15 25.44
N SER A 220 -41.16 35.95 24.30
CA SER A 220 -40.62 36.33 22.99
C SER A 220 -41.65 37.04 22.13
N VAL A 221 -41.20 37.60 21.01
CA VAL A 221 -42.04 38.23 19.99
C VAL A 221 -42.03 37.37 18.71
N PRO A 222 -43.07 37.41 17.87
CA PRO A 222 -43.08 36.67 16.61
C PRO A 222 -41.87 36.99 15.70
N PRO A 223 -41.32 36.01 14.97
CA PRO A 223 -41.82 34.64 14.84
C PRO A 223 -41.42 33.70 15.99
N GLY A 224 -40.68 34.16 17.00
CA GLY A 224 -40.13 33.34 18.08
C GLY A 224 -39.03 32.38 17.63
N ASP A 225 -38.20 31.92 18.57
CA ASP A 225 -37.20 30.89 18.29
C ASP A 225 -37.79 29.49 18.45
N ILE A 226 -37.99 28.78 17.34
CA ILE A 226 -38.50 27.41 17.32
C ILE A 226 -37.62 26.44 18.14
N LYS A 227 -36.32 26.72 18.33
CA LYS A 227 -35.39 25.91 19.15
C LYS A 227 -35.61 26.07 20.65
N ALA A 228 -36.38 27.08 21.08
CA ALA A 228 -36.74 27.22 22.48
C ALA A 228 -37.80 26.19 22.93
N ILE A 229 -38.53 25.56 22.00
CA ILE A 229 -39.49 24.49 22.28
C ILE A 229 -38.78 23.13 22.19
N GLY A 230 -38.75 22.37 23.29
CA GLY A 230 -37.89 21.17 23.40
C GLY A 230 -38.14 20.13 22.31
N ALA A 231 -39.40 19.87 21.97
CA ALA A 231 -39.75 18.87 20.95
C ALA A 231 -39.32 19.27 19.53
N PHE A 232 -39.44 20.56 19.17
CA PHE A 232 -39.00 21.06 17.87
C PHE A 232 -37.46 21.10 17.79
N ARG A 233 -36.81 21.55 18.87
CA ARG A 233 -35.34 21.55 18.98
C ARG A 233 -34.74 20.17 18.69
N ASN A 234 -35.33 19.12 19.22
CA ASN A 234 -34.83 17.75 19.02
C ASN A 234 -34.90 17.31 17.55
N ILE A 235 -35.94 17.73 16.81
CA ILE A 235 -36.07 17.43 15.38
C ILE A 235 -35.03 18.20 14.57
N LEU A 236 -34.84 19.49 14.86
CA LEU A 236 -33.84 20.31 14.19
C LEU A 236 -32.41 19.82 14.48
N ALA A 237 -32.11 19.45 15.72
CA ALA A 237 -30.80 18.91 16.10
C ALA A 237 -30.51 17.55 15.44
N ALA A 238 -31.51 16.67 15.35
CA ALA A 238 -31.36 15.40 14.64
C ALA A 238 -31.05 15.62 13.16
N ARG A 239 -31.69 16.61 12.53
CA ARG A 239 -31.40 16.97 11.15
C ARG A 239 -30.03 17.61 10.97
N GLU A 240 -29.64 18.56 11.82
CA GLU A 240 -28.31 19.18 11.76
C GLU A 240 -27.21 18.11 11.84
N THR A 241 -27.43 17.06 12.63
CA THR A 241 -26.55 15.89 12.72
C THR A 241 -26.55 15.07 11.43
N GLN A 242 -27.72 14.82 10.84
CA GLN A 242 -27.83 14.11 9.56
C GLN A 242 -27.15 14.86 8.42
N GLU A 243 -27.33 16.19 8.31
CA GLU A 243 -26.68 17.01 7.29
C GLU A 243 -25.16 17.06 7.43
N LEU A 244 -24.65 16.96 8.66
CA LEU A 244 -23.21 16.84 8.89
C LEU A 244 -22.70 15.48 8.40
N GLN A 245 -23.41 14.40 8.74
CA GLN A 245 -23.09 13.05 8.30
C GLN A 245 -23.10 12.93 6.77
N ASP A 246 -24.14 13.45 6.11
CA ASP A 246 -24.26 13.42 4.65
C ASP A 246 -23.13 14.21 3.99
N ARG A 247 -22.71 15.34 4.56
CA ARG A 247 -21.56 16.12 4.08
C ARG A 247 -20.25 15.36 4.26
N GLU A 248 -20.05 14.68 5.38
CA GLU A 248 -18.87 13.85 5.62
C GLU A 248 -18.82 12.68 4.63
N ASP A 249 -19.95 12.04 4.36
CA ASP A 249 -20.01 10.90 3.44
C ASP A 249 -19.83 11.33 1.98
N GLN A 250 -20.37 12.48 1.57
CA GLN A 250 -20.06 13.11 0.27
C GLN A 250 -18.58 13.48 0.15
N ALA A 251 -17.97 14.00 1.21
CA ALA A 251 -16.55 14.33 1.22
C ALA A 251 -15.67 13.06 1.09
N LYS A 252 -16.04 11.97 1.78
CA LYS A 252 -15.38 10.66 1.64
C LYS A 252 -15.51 10.11 0.22
N GLU A 253 -16.70 10.18 -0.38
CA GLU A 253 -16.94 9.72 -1.75
C GLU A 253 -16.10 10.52 -2.76
N LEU A 254 -16.05 11.85 -2.62
CA LEU A 254 -15.24 12.71 -3.47
C LEU A 254 -13.75 12.41 -3.31
N ALA A 255 -13.27 12.21 -2.07
CA ALA A 255 -11.88 11.83 -1.79
C ALA A 255 -11.52 10.48 -2.45
N MET A 256 -12.42 9.49 -2.41
CA MET A 256 -12.23 8.21 -3.12
C MET A 256 -12.13 8.41 -4.64
N LYS A 257 -13.01 9.21 -5.24
CA LYS A 257 -12.96 9.50 -6.69
C LYS A 257 -11.67 10.20 -7.10
N VAL A 258 -11.19 11.15 -6.29
CA VAL A 258 -9.91 11.84 -6.53
C VAL A 258 -8.72 10.87 -6.42
N ALA A 259 -8.72 9.99 -5.43
CA ALA A 259 -7.68 8.97 -5.28
C ALA A 259 -7.63 8.03 -6.50
N GLN A 260 -8.79 7.54 -6.95
CA GLN A 260 -8.91 6.69 -8.14
C GLN A 260 -8.44 7.40 -9.42
N ALA A 261 -8.85 8.66 -9.64
CA ALA A 261 -8.42 9.45 -10.79
C ALA A 261 -6.90 9.69 -10.78
N THR A 262 -6.33 9.98 -9.61
CA THR A 262 -4.88 10.15 -9.43
C THR A 262 -4.13 8.85 -9.75
N MET A 263 -4.63 7.71 -9.30
CA MET A 263 -4.02 6.40 -9.56
C MET A 263 -4.05 6.05 -11.05
N ALA A 264 -5.16 6.31 -11.74
CA ALA A 264 -5.26 6.10 -13.18
C ALA A 264 -4.26 6.96 -13.97
N GLN A 265 -4.06 8.21 -13.56
CA GLN A 265 -3.05 9.08 -14.16
C GLN A 265 -1.63 8.54 -13.95
N ILE A 266 -1.30 8.07 -12.73
CA ILE A 266 0.01 7.48 -12.42
C ILE A 266 0.26 6.24 -13.29
N LYS A 267 -0.71 5.33 -13.44
CA LYS A 267 -0.58 4.15 -14.32
C LYS A 267 -0.27 4.53 -15.76
N SER A 268 -1.04 5.47 -16.31
CA SER A 268 -0.83 5.93 -17.70
C SER A 268 0.56 6.56 -17.91
N GLN A 269 1.03 7.35 -16.94
CA GLN A 269 2.37 7.94 -16.99
C GLN A 269 3.47 6.89 -16.85
N PHE A 270 3.30 5.92 -15.94
CA PHE A 270 4.22 4.80 -15.74
C PHE A 270 4.41 3.98 -17.02
N GLU A 271 3.32 3.56 -17.66
CA GLU A 271 3.38 2.79 -18.90
C GLU A 271 4.06 3.56 -20.04
N GLY A 272 3.76 4.86 -20.17
CA GLY A 272 4.39 5.71 -21.17
C GLY A 272 5.89 5.88 -20.98
N ASP A 273 6.34 5.96 -19.72
CA ASP A 273 7.77 6.04 -19.39
C ASP A 273 8.49 4.71 -19.57
N MET A 274 7.86 3.59 -19.17
CA MET A 274 8.40 2.25 -19.40
C MET A 274 8.67 1.99 -20.88
N GLN A 275 7.73 2.34 -21.76
CA GLN A 275 7.93 2.19 -23.21
C GLN A 275 9.12 2.99 -23.74
N LYS A 276 9.33 4.23 -23.26
CA LYS A 276 10.48 5.07 -23.65
C LYS A 276 11.80 4.48 -23.19
N ILE A 277 11.84 3.92 -21.98
CA ILE A 277 13.02 3.26 -21.43
C ILE A 277 13.34 2.02 -22.26
N CYS A 278 12.37 1.14 -22.49
CA CYS A 278 12.59 -0.10 -23.23
C CYS A 278 13.02 0.15 -24.69
N ALA A 279 12.55 1.23 -25.32
CA ALA A 279 12.97 1.62 -26.67
C ALA A 279 14.46 2.05 -26.76
N LYS A 280 15.08 2.49 -25.66
CA LYS A 280 16.50 2.90 -25.61
C LYS A 280 17.44 1.82 -25.08
N LEU A 281 16.94 0.68 -24.58
CA LEU A 281 17.80 -0.39 -24.08
C LEU A 281 18.61 -1.01 -25.23
N PRO A 282 19.94 -1.19 -25.06
CA PRO A 282 20.75 -1.94 -26.00
C PRO A 282 20.18 -3.35 -26.17
N THR A 283 20.01 -3.79 -27.41
CA THR A 283 19.58 -5.16 -27.68
C THR A 283 20.61 -6.16 -27.15
N LYS A 284 20.16 -7.35 -26.75
CA LYS A 284 21.04 -8.41 -26.20
C LYS A 284 22.25 -8.70 -27.10
N ASP A 285 22.06 -8.64 -28.41
CA ASP A 285 23.12 -8.86 -29.40
C ASP A 285 24.27 -7.84 -29.30
N ALA A 286 23.96 -6.58 -28.96
CA ALA A 286 24.97 -5.54 -28.79
C ALA A 286 25.84 -5.78 -27.54
N GLN A 287 25.25 -6.32 -26.47
CA GLN A 287 25.98 -6.65 -25.23
C GLN A 287 26.89 -7.87 -25.43
N THR A 288 26.42 -8.92 -26.11
CA THR A 288 27.22 -10.14 -26.36
C THR A 288 28.49 -9.84 -27.16
N VAL A 289 28.44 -8.90 -28.10
CA VAL A 289 29.59 -8.49 -28.93
C VAL A 289 30.65 -7.74 -28.12
N GLU A 290 30.27 -6.94 -27.13
CA GLU A 290 31.25 -6.26 -26.26
C GLU A 290 31.90 -7.21 -25.26
N THR A 291 31.13 -8.09 -24.61
CA THR A 291 31.67 -9.10 -23.67
C THR A 291 32.69 -10.03 -24.34
N ALA A 292 32.46 -10.40 -25.61
CA ALA A 292 33.39 -11.23 -26.38
C ALA A 292 34.75 -10.53 -26.64
N LYS A 293 34.78 -9.20 -26.75
CA LYS A 293 36.02 -8.43 -26.94
C LYS A 293 36.84 -8.36 -25.65
N ASP A 294 36.19 -8.22 -24.50
CA ASP A 294 36.86 -8.14 -23.20
C ASP A 294 37.50 -9.48 -22.79
N MET A 295 36.83 -10.60 -23.05
CA MET A 295 37.38 -11.95 -22.76
C MET A 295 38.60 -12.31 -23.61
N LYS A 296 38.63 -11.85 -24.88
CA LYS A 296 39.80 -12.02 -25.75
C LYS A 296 41.02 -11.26 -25.22
N TYR A 297 40.80 -10.05 -24.70
CA TYR A 297 41.85 -9.17 -24.18
C TYR A 297 42.51 -9.71 -22.90
N ILE A 298 41.75 -10.37 -22.03
CA ILE A 298 42.28 -11.01 -20.80
C ILE A 298 43.09 -12.28 -21.15
N ARG A 299 42.59 -13.09 -22.08
CA ARG A 299 43.22 -14.37 -22.46
C ARG A 299 44.61 -14.20 -23.08
N ASP A 300 44.85 -13.11 -23.81
CA ASP A 300 46.16 -12.80 -24.41
C ASP A 300 47.20 -12.29 -23.38
N ARG A 301 46.80 -12.01 -22.13
CA ARG A 301 47.63 -11.33 -21.11
C ARG A 301 48.24 -12.19 -20.00
N GLN A 302 47.78 -13.42 -19.76
CA GLN A 302 48.34 -14.29 -18.70
C GLN A 302 49.29 -15.32 -19.30
N LYS A 303 50.61 -15.17 -19.08
CA LYS A 303 51.60 -16.07 -19.71
C LYS A 303 52.34 -17.03 -18.76
N LEU A 304 52.41 -16.80 -17.45
CA LEU A 304 53.01 -17.73 -16.47
C LEU A 304 52.47 -17.47 -15.05
N VAL A 305 52.22 -18.52 -14.27
CA VAL A 305 51.74 -18.42 -12.88
C VAL A 305 52.65 -19.21 -11.91
N LEU A 306 52.86 -18.67 -10.71
CA LEU A 306 53.57 -19.25 -9.58
C LEU A 306 52.71 -19.21 -8.32
N CYS A 307 52.39 -20.36 -7.75
CA CYS A 307 51.85 -20.46 -6.39
C CYS A 307 52.97 -20.64 -5.37
N SER A 308 52.85 -20.06 -4.18
CA SER A 308 53.81 -20.30 -3.10
C SER A 308 53.10 -20.77 -1.84
N VAL A 309 53.59 -21.88 -1.27
CA VAL A 309 53.10 -22.46 -0.03
C VAL A 309 54.26 -22.59 0.93
N ASP A 310 54.17 -21.95 2.10
CA ASP A 310 55.14 -22.13 3.18
C ASP A 310 54.62 -23.19 4.15
N ALA A 311 55.20 -24.40 4.09
CA ALA A 311 54.92 -25.48 5.03
C ALA A 311 56.06 -25.69 6.04
N THR A 312 56.97 -24.72 6.20
CA THR A 312 58.10 -24.77 7.13
C THR A 312 57.63 -25.05 8.56
N VAL A 313 56.54 -24.40 8.98
CA VAL A 313 55.81 -24.68 10.22
C VAL A 313 54.45 -25.26 9.85
N TRP A 314 54.26 -26.54 10.13
CA TRP A 314 52.97 -27.19 9.86
C TRP A 314 51.93 -26.75 10.90
N PRO A 315 50.78 -26.21 10.47
CA PRO A 315 49.74 -25.75 11.40
C PRO A 315 49.13 -26.93 12.18
N SER A 316 48.64 -26.66 13.39
CA SER A 316 47.92 -27.67 14.20
C SER A 316 46.69 -28.21 13.46
N SER A 317 46.00 -27.37 12.69
CA SER A 317 44.96 -27.78 11.75
C SER A 317 45.59 -28.32 10.47
N THR A 318 45.65 -29.65 10.34
CA THR A 318 46.09 -30.30 9.09
C THR A 318 45.19 -29.93 7.90
N GLN A 319 43.89 -29.75 8.14
CA GLN A 319 42.92 -29.48 7.07
C GLN A 319 43.23 -28.18 6.33
N TYR A 320 43.58 -27.11 7.06
CA TYR A 320 43.95 -25.84 6.44
C TYR A 320 45.10 -25.96 5.43
N MET A 321 46.14 -26.74 5.76
CA MET A 321 47.25 -26.98 4.84
C MET A 321 46.79 -27.78 3.61
N MET A 322 45.90 -28.76 3.79
CA MET A 322 45.35 -29.54 2.67
C MET A 322 44.47 -28.69 1.75
N ASP A 323 43.68 -27.77 2.29
CA ASP A 323 42.87 -26.84 1.50
C ASP A 323 43.76 -25.89 0.68
N CYS A 324 44.85 -25.39 1.28
CA CYS A 324 45.85 -24.58 0.56
C CYS A 324 46.49 -25.37 -0.59
N LEU A 325 46.84 -26.64 -0.36
CA LEU A 325 47.40 -27.52 -1.40
C LEU A 325 46.38 -27.85 -2.51
N GLY A 326 45.09 -27.98 -2.18
CA GLY A 326 44.01 -28.15 -3.16
C GLY A 326 43.84 -26.92 -4.06
N LEU A 327 43.85 -25.73 -3.48
CA LEU A 327 43.82 -24.49 -4.25
C LEU A 327 45.06 -24.37 -5.15
N MET A 328 46.24 -24.64 -4.60
CA MET A 328 47.51 -24.62 -5.32
C MET A 328 47.50 -25.61 -6.49
N GLN A 329 47.00 -26.84 -6.30
CA GLN A 329 46.82 -27.82 -7.36
C GLN A 329 45.96 -27.25 -8.50
N ASN A 330 44.78 -26.71 -8.18
CA ASN A 330 43.86 -26.17 -9.18
C ASN A 330 44.57 -25.12 -10.03
N VAL A 331 45.30 -24.21 -9.41
CA VAL A 331 46.06 -23.18 -10.12
C VAL A 331 47.16 -23.80 -10.99
N CYS A 332 47.94 -24.75 -10.50
CA CYS A 332 48.94 -25.46 -11.32
C CYS A 332 48.31 -26.16 -12.53
N SER A 333 47.08 -26.67 -12.40
CA SER A 333 46.36 -27.35 -13.48
C SER A 333 45.71 -26.40 -14.50
N LEU A 334 45.52 -25.11 -14.20
CA LEU A 334 44.90 -24.14 -15.11
C LEU A 334 45.72 -23.85 -16.38
N GLY A 335 47.01 -24.17 -16.39
CA GLY A 335 47.83 -23.95 -17.57
C GLY A 335 49.22 -24.60 -17.47
N PRO A 336 49.82 -25.01 -18.60
CA PRO A 336 51.13 -25.66 -18.63
C PRO A 336 52.28 -24.71 -18.21
N GLY A 337 52.04 -23.41 -18.13
CA GLY A 337 53.00 -22.40 -17.66
C GLY A 337 52.96 -22.13 -16.15
N ASN A 338 52.22 -22.94 -15.39
CA ASN A 338 51.98 -22.72 -13.98
C ASN A 338 52.90 -23.62 -13.13
N MET A 339 53.42 -23.09 -12.03
CA MET A 339 54.28 -23.80 -11.07
C MET A 339 53.81 -23.50 -9.64
N ALA A 340 54.08 -24.40 -8.70
CA ALA A 340 54.07 -24.08 -7.28
C ALA A 340 55.45 -24.26 -6.63
N HIS A 341 55.75 -23.40 -5.67
CA HIS A 341 56.93 -23.45 -4.83
C HIS A 341 56.50 -23.74 -3.39
N ILE A 342 56.93 -24.86 -2.84
CA ILE A 342 56.49 -25.33 -1.51
C ILE A 342 57.69 -25.46 -0.58
N GLN A 343 57.80 -24.64 0.45
CA GLN A 343 58.83 -24.81 1.48
C GLN A 343 58.49 -26.00 2.37
N GLN A 344 59.39 -26.98 2.48
CA GLN A 344 59.12 -28.22 3.22
C GLN A 344 59.12 -28.01 4.74
N PRO A 345 58.40 -28.85 5.50
CA PRO A 345 58.50 -28.87 6.95
C PRO A 345 59.95 -29.01 7.44
N LEU A 346 60.31 -28.24 8.48
CA LEU A 346 61.60 -28.31 9.15
C LEU A 346 61.50 -28.77 10.60
N PHE A 347 62.59 -29.34 11.10
CA PHE A 347 62.74 -29.65 12.51
C PHE A 347 62.96 -28.35 13.30
N HIS A 348 62.12 -28.10 14.31
CA HIS A 348 62.27 -27.00 15.26
C HIS A 348 61.80 -27.44 16.65
N GLN A 349 62.05 -26.63 17.69
CA GLN A 349 61.76 -27.01 19.09
C GLN A 349 60.32 -27.45 19.35
N ALA A 350 59.36 -27.02 18.54
CA ALA A 350 57.94 -27.36 18.68
C ALA A 350 57.47 -28.48 17.73
N THR A 351 58.35 -29.07 16.92
CA THR A 351 58.02 -30.18 16.00
C THR A 351 58.91 -31.38 16.27
N THR A 352 58.30 -32.49 16.68
CA THR A 352 59.03 -33.76 16.90
C THR A 352 59.45 -34.37 15.56
N MET A 353 60.50 -35.20 15.56
CA MET A 353 60.98 -35.87 14.34
C MET A 353 59.88 -36.74 13.68
N SER A 354 59.07 -37.43 14.49
CA SER A 354 57.93 -38.22 13.99
C SER A 354 56.88 -37.33 13.31
N ALA A 355 56.56 -36.17 13.89
CA ALA A 355 55.63 -35.22 13.28
C ALA A 355 56.19 -34.65 11.96
N LEU A 356 57.49 -34.34 11.92
CA LEU A 356 58.16 -33.88 10.71
C LEU A 356 58.02 -34.88 9.55
N VAL A 357 58.36 -36.14 9.79
CA VAL A 357 58.26 -37.22 8.79
C VAL A 357 56.82 -37.39 8.32
N LYS A 358 55.85 -37.39 9.26
CA LYS A 358 54.42 -37.48 8.94
C LYS A 358 53.93 -36.32 8.06
N HIS A 359 54.36 -35.10 8.35
CA HIS A 359 53.96 -33.92 7.58
C HIS A 359 54.55 -33.90 6.18
N ARG A 360 55.85 -34.24 6.04
CA ARG A 360 56.49 -34.39 4.72
C ARG A 360 55.80 -35.45 3.87
N ARG A 361 55.54 -36.62 4.46
CA ARG A 361 54.89 -37.72 3.75
C ARG A 361 53.48 -37.35 3.28
N ARG A 362 52.70 -36.68 4.13
CA ARG A 362 51.37 -36.17 3.75
C ARG A 362 51.42 -35.19 2.59
N LEU A 363 52.40 -34.29 2.58
CA LEU A 363 52.62 -33.36 1.49
C LEU A 363 52.95 -34.09 0.19
N GLU A 364 53.93 -35.00 0.21
CA GLU A 364 54.32 -35.80 -0.96
C GLU A 364 53.18 -36.66 -1.50
N ASP A 365 52.48 -37.40 -0.62
CA ASP A 365 51.37 -38.26 -1.01
C ASP A 365 50.23 -37.43 -1.64
N PHE A 366 49.97 -36.20 -1.16
CA PHE A 366 48.99 -35.31 -1.77
C PHE A 366 49.41 -34.91 -3.18
N LEU A 367 50.65 -34.44 -3.36
CA LEU A 367 51.14 -33.96 -4.65
C LEU A 367 51.19 -35.08 -5.69
N LEU A 368 51.63 -36.28 -5.29
CA LEU A 368 51.64 -37.47 -6.14
C LEU A 368 50.23 -37.92 -6.51
N LYS A 369 49.28 -37.89 -5.56
CA LYS A 369 47.87 -38.23 -5.82
C LYS A 369 47.23 -37.25 -6.81
N SER A 370 47.66 -35.99 -6.80
CA SER A 370 47.20 -34.94 -7.71
C SER A 370 47.92 -34.93 -9.07
N ASP A 371 48.72 -35.95 -9.37
CA ASP A 371 49.51 -36.08 -10.61
C ASP A 371 50.43 -34.87 -10.88
N LEU A 372 50.97 -34.28 -9.81
CA LEU A 372 51.92 -33.18 -9.90
C LEU A 372 53.36 -33.70 -9.81
N ASP A 373 54.24 -33.17 -10.67
CA ASP A 373 55.65 -33.53 -10.69
C ASP A 373 56.41 -32.81 -9.56
N ILE A 374 56.90 -33.59 -8.60
CA ILE A 374 57.70 -33.13 -7.46
C ILE A 374 59.18 -33.46 -7.57
N SER A 375 59.64 -33.95 -8.72
CA SER A 375 61.04 -34.36 -8.94
C SER A 375 62.03 -33.19 -8.84
N ASN A 376 61.55 -31.97 -9.09
CA ASN A 376 62.34 -30.76 -9.01
C ASN A 376 62.43 -30.26 -7.56
N ASN A 377 63.61 -30.45 -6.97
CA ASN A 377 63.91 -29.97 -5.62
C ASN A 377 64.69 -28.66 -5.71
N LEU A 378 64.34 -27.70 -4.85
CA LEU A 378 65.00 -26.42 -4.74
C LEU A 378 65.48 -26.21 -3.30
N THR A 379 66.70 -25.76 -3.12
CA THR A 379 67.23 -25.41 -1.80
C THR A 379 67.34 -23.89 -1.68
N LEU A 380 66.61 -23.29 -0.75
CA LEU A 380 66.81 -21.89 -0.42
C LEU A 380 68.06 -21.77 0.44
N THR A 381 68.96 -20.86 0.09
CA THR A 381 70.11 -20.50 0.93
C THR A 381 69.87 -19.14 1.54
N PHE A 382 70.23 -18.95 2.81
CA PHE A 382 70.05 -17.68 3.52
C PHE A 382 71.39 -17.02 3.83
N SER A 383 71.45 -15.69 3.84
CA SER A 383 72.59 -14.93 4.36
C SER A 383 72.58 -14.86 5.90
N LYS A 384 73.76 -14.83 6.53
CA LYS A 384 73.94 -14.61 7.99
C LYS A 384 74.03 -13.15 8.38
N ASP A 385 74.11 -12.22 7.44
CA ASP A 385 74.51 -10.83 7.71
C ASP A 385 73.60 -10.10 8.70
N ALA A 386 72.33 -10.53 8.82
CA ALA A 386 71.34 -9.98 9.75
C ALA A 386 71.03 -10.86 10.98
N SER A 387 71.64 -12.05 11.09
CA SER A 387 71.38 -13.00 12.18
C SER A 387 72.24 -12.71 13.41
N MET A 388 71.63 -12.74 14.61
CA MET A 388 72.37 -12.74 15.87
C MET A 388 73.22 -14.01 15.98
N SER A 389 74.37 -13.94 16.66
CA SER A 389 75.26 -15.11 16.89
C SER A 389 74.58 -16.28 17.61
N SER A 390 73.45 -16.04 18.26
CA SER A 390 72.61 -17.03 18.94
C SER A 390 71.61 -17.77 18.03
N ASP A 391 71.45 -17.38 16.76
CA ASP A 391 70.52 -18.02 15.83
C ASP A 391 71.06 -19.37 15.31
N LYS A 392 70.56 -20.47 15.88
CA LYS A 392 70.98 -21.84 15.54
C LYS A 392 70.21 -22.46 14.38
N ARG A 393 69.36 -21.71 13.68
CA ARG A 393 68.56 -22.24 12.55
C ARG A 393 69.43 -22.56 11.34
N ALA A 394 69.10 -23.64 10.62
CA ALA A 394 69.80 -24.05 9.41
C ALA A 394 69.84 -22.93 8.36
N MET A 395 70.99 -22.77 7.67
CA MET A 395 71.16 -21.76 6.62
C MET A 395 70.50 -22.15 5.30
N THR A 396 69.87 -23.33 5.25
CA THR A 396 69.26 -23.90 4.07
C THR A 396 67.84 -24.38 4.37
N GLN A 397 66.92 -24.17 3.43
CA GLN A 397 65.54 -24.64 3.50
C GLN A 397 65.20 -25.45 2.24
N PRO A 398 64.90 -26.76 2.36
CA PRO A 398 64.48 -27.55 1.22
C PRO A 398 63.05 -27.18 0.79
N CYS A 399 62.82 -27.17 -0.52
CA CYS A 399 61.56 -26.81 -1.15
C CYS A 399 61.24 -27.77 -2.31
N TYR A 400 59.95 -27.96 -2.57
CA TYR A 400 59.45 -28.60 -3.78
C TYR A 400 59.10 -27.54 -4.83
N CYS A 401 59.51 -27.79 -6.07
CA CYS A 401 59.04 -27.06 -7.23
C CYS A 401 58.13 -27.97 -8.03
N VAL A 402 56.84 -27.68 -7.91
CA VAL A 402 55.75 -28.55 -8.34
C VAL A 402 55.16 -28.03 -9.64
N ILE A 403 55.09 -28.87 -10.66
CA ILE A 403 54.55 -28.50 -11.96
C ILE A 403 53.53 -29.55 -12.43
N SER A 404 52.53 -29.12 -13.20
CA SER A 404 51.51 -30.00 -13.79
C SER A 404 51.93 -30.56 -15.15
N SER A 405 52.94 -29.98 -15.80
CA SER A 405 53.39 -30.37 -17.13
C SER A 405 54.91 -30.23 -17.26
N LYS A 406 55.55 -31.18 -17.94
CA LYS A 406 56.98 -31.15 -18.27
C LYS A 406 57.38 -29.99 -19.19
N ASN A 407 56.41 -29.36 -19.87
CA ASN A 407 56.63 -28.22 -20.75
C ASN A 407 56.57 -26.87 -19.99
N CYS A 408 56.75 -26.91 -18.67
CA CYS A 408 56.68 -25.73 -17.84
C CYS A 408 57.94 -24.87 -18.00
N ARG A 409 57.77 -23.65 -18.53
CA ARG A 409 58.88 -22.71 -18.80
C ARG A 409 59.67 -22.32 -17.55
N TRP A 410 59.12 -22.51 -16.36
CA TRP A 410 59.84 -22.31 -15.10
C TRP A 410 61.08 -23.19 -14.99
N LEU A 411 61.08 -24.38 -15.61
CA LEU A 411 62.22 -25.31 -15.62
C LEU A 411 63.47 -24.72 -16.28
N GLU A 412 63.31 -23.73 -17.17
CA GLU A 412 64.41 -23.02 -17.82
C GLU A 412 65.06 -21.97 -16.89
N SER A 413 64.48 -21.71 -15.71
CA SER A 413 64.99 -20.69 -14.80
C SER A 413 66.28 -21.13 -14.11
N GLU A 414 67.17 -20.16 -13.92
CA GLU A 414 68.47 -20.37 -13.26
C GLU A 414 68.33 -21.07 -11.88
N PRO A 415 67.40 -20.70 -10.98
CA PRO A 415 67.30 -21.35 -9.68
C PRO A 415 66.89 -22.83 -9.75
N LEU A 416 66.04 -23.22 -10.70
CA LEU A 416 65.67 -24.63 -10.87
C LEU A 416 66.79 -25.42 -11.53
N SER A 417 67.48 -24.82 -12.51
CA SER A 417 68.63 -25.45 -13.18
C SER A 417 69.80 -25.73 -12.22
N THR A 418 70.01 -24.86 -11.22
CA THR A 418 71.05 -25.00 -10.19
C THR A 418 70.55 -25.71 -8.94
N SER A 419 69.24 -25.93 -8.82
CA SER A 419 68.55 -26.43 -7.62
C SER A 419 68.82 -25.61 -6.35
N VAL A 420 69.25 -24.35 -6.49
CA VAL A 420 69.58 -23.45 -5.39
C VAL A 420 69.01 -22.05 -5.65
N LEU A 421 68.37 -21.47 -4.63
CA LEU A 421 67.89 -20.07 -4.66
C LEU A 421 68.43 -19.29 -3.45
N GLY A 422 69.32 -18.33 -3.69
CA GLY A 422 69.88 -17.45 -2.66
C GLY A 422 71.31 -16.98 -2.97
N PRO A 423 72.00 -16.33 -2.02
CA PRO A 423 71.63 -16.16 -0.62
C PRO A 423 70.48 -15.15 -0.42
N LEU A 424 69.45 -15.56 0.30
CA LEU A 424 68.28 -14.75 0.64
C LEU A 424 68.47 -14.06 2.00
N PRO A 425 68.03 -12.80 2.17
CA PRO A 425 68.08 -12.15 3.48
C PRO A 425 67.14 -12.85 4.47
N ARG A 426 67.56 -12.96 5.74
CA ARG A 426 66.68 -13.40 6.84
C ARG A 426 65.96 -12.19 7.41
N LEU A 427 64.63 -12.27 7.46
CA LEU A 427 63.77 -11.29 8.13
C LEU A 427 63.55 -11.71 9.59
N ARG A 428 63.61 -10.76 10.53
CA ARG A 428 63.22 -11.03 11.92
C ARG A 428 61.71 -11.15 11.99
N VAL A 429 61.20 -11.97 12.92
CA VAL A 429 59.75 -12.13 13.11
C VAL A 429 59.07 -10.80 13.47
N SER A 430 59.77 -9.90 14.18
CA SER A 430 59.32 -8.53 14.46
C SER A 430 59.17 -7.66 13.20
N ASP A 431 59.95 -7.97 12.18
CA ASP A 431 60.02 -7.22 10.92
C ASP A 431 59.04 -7.82 9.88
N MET A 432 58.48 -9.01 10.16
CA MET A 432 57.37 -9.59 9.43
C MET A 432 56.06 -8.86 9.80
N GLN A 433 55.99 -7.55 9.52
CA GLN A 433 54.75 -6.78 9.61
C GLN A 433 53.83 -7.17 8.44
N GLY A 434 53.09 -8.25 8.62
CA GLY A 434 52.24 -8.82 7.57
C GLY A 434 52.96 -9.94 6.82
N PHE A 435 52.27 -11.07 6.67
CA PHE A 435 52.82 -12.37 6.27
C PHE A 435 53.12 -12.48 4.74
N ALA A 436 53.71 -11.47 4.09
CA ALA A 436 53.83 -11.44 2.61
C ALA A 436 55.15 -10.88 2.03
N GLU A 437 56.18 -10.62 2.84
CA GLU A 437 57.41 -9.95 2.38
C GLU A 437 58.12 -10.68 1.22
N PHE A 438 58.03 -12.02 1.17
CA PHE A 438 58.54 -12.78 0.03
C PHE A 438 57.77 -12.47 -1.27
N SER A 439 56.44 -12.41 -1.19
CA SER A 439 55.56 -12.05 -2.30
C SER A 439 55.89 -10.65 -2.83
N ARG A 440 56.07 -9.69 -1.91
CA ARG A 440 56.45 -8.33 -2.22
C ARG A 440 57.80 -8.25 -2.90
N ALA A 441 58.82 -8.90 -2.35
CA ALA A 441 60.16 -8.94 -2.93
C ALA A 441 60.18 -9.61 -4.31
N CYS A 442 59.38 -10.65 -4.53
CA CYS A 442 59.22 -11.28 -5.85
C CYS A 442 58.59 -10.31 -6.87
N VAL A 443 57.55 -9.57 -6.47
CA VAL A 443 56.92 -8.56 -7.32
C VAL A 443 57.92 -7.45 -7.63
N GLU A 444 58.54 -6.84 -6.62
CA GLU A 444 59.54 -5.76 -6.80
C GLU A 444 60.67 -6.18 -7.76
N ARG A 445 61.27 -7.36 -7.55
CA ARG A 445 62.33 -7.86 -8.45
C ARG A 445 61.85 -8.22 -9.86
N SER A 446 60.61 -8.67 -10.00
CA SER A 446 60.02 -8.94 -11.33
C SER A 446 59.75 -7.65 -12.09
N LEU A 447 59.32 -6.60 -11.38
CA LEU A 447 59.13 -5.25 -11.94
C LEU A 447 60.47 -4.57 -12.29
N GLU A 448 61.55 -4.88 -11.56
CA GLU A 448 62.91 -4.43 -11.90
C GLU A 448 63.51 -5.16 -13.11
N GLY A 449 62.83 -6.17 -13.68
CA GLY A 449 63.29 -6.94 -14.83
C GLY A 449 64.44 -7.91 -14.51
N ALA A 450 64.75 -8.13 -13.23
CA ALA A 450 65.87 -8.95 -12.76
C ALA A 450 65.54 -10.45 -12.61
N SER A 451 64.34 -10.88 -13.00
CA SER A 451 63.89 -12.29 -12.93
C SER A 451 62.79 -12.56 -13.98
N PRO A 452 62.49 -13.83 -14.35
CA PRO A 452 61.40 -14.14 -15.27
C PRO A 452 60.06 -13.56 -14.78
N LYS A 453 59.10 -13.34 -15.69
CA LYS A 453 57.77 -12.81 -15.35
C LYS A 453 57.01 -13.80 -14.45
N VAL A 454 56.88 -13.48 -13.17
CA VAL A 454 56.22 -14.31 -12.15
C VAL A 454 54.84 -13.72 -11.81
N ILE A 455 53.76 -14.52 -11.89
CA ILE A 455 52.48 -14.17 -11.25
C ILE A 455 52.40 -14.96 -9.94
N TYR A 456 52.44 -14.29 -8.78
CA TYR A 456 52.49 -14.94 -7.47
C TYR A 456 51.10 -15.16 -6.85
N TYR A 457 50.83 -16.36 -6.31
CA TYR A 457 49.67 -16.66 -5.46
C TYR A 457 50.16 -17.06 -4.06
N GLY A 458 49.83 -16.25 -3.05
CA GLY A 458 50.08 -16.55 -1.65
C GLY A 458 48.79 -16.92 -0.93
N CYS A 459 48.83 -17.94 -0.08
CA CYS A 459 47.73 -18.26 0.82
C CYS A 459 47.89 -17.45 2.11
N PHE A 460 46.99 -16.50 2.34
CA PHE A 460 46.99 -15.66 3.55
C PHE A 460 45.95 -16.16 4.54
N ARG A 461 46.14 -15.88 5.84
CA ARG A 461 45.08 -16.10 6.84
C ARG A 461 43.96 -15.08 6.62
N GLU A 462 42.73 -15.52 6.83
CA GLU A 462 41.53 -14.69 6.69
C GLU A 462 41.55 -13.54 7.72
N GLY A 463 41.48 -12.28 7.25
CA GLY A 463 41.49 -11.08 8.09
C GLY A 463 41.82 -9.78 7.34
N ASP A 464 41.72 -8.63 8.01
CA ASP A 464 41.92 -7.28 7.42
C ASP A 464 43.32 -7.05 6.84
N VAL A 465 44.31 -7.78 7.35
CA VAL A 465 45.71 -7.71 6.89
C VAL A 465 45.82 -8.20 5.45
N HIS A 466 45.03 -9.20 5.03
CA HIS A 466 45.02 -9.71 3.65
C HIS A 466 44.52 -8.66 2.66
N LYS A 467 43.38 -8.04 2.94
CA LYS A 467 42.78 -7.02 2.07
C LYS A 467 43.67 -5.79 1.92
N ARG A 468 44.48 -5.45 2.94
CA ARG A 468 45.45 -4.36 2.87
C ARG A 468 46.64 -4.73 1.99
N MET A 469 47.24 -5.89 2.22
CA MET A 469 48.40 -6.37 1.45
C MET A 469 48.04 -6.59 -0.03
N GLN A 470 46.87 -7.16 -0.31
CA GLN A 470 46.36 -7.28 -1.68
C GLN A 470 46.31 -5.93 -2.38
N ARG A 471 45.74 -4.89 -1.73
CA ARG A 471 45.68 -3.53 -2.27
C ARG A 471 47.06 -2.92 -2.50
N GLU A 472 48.01 -3.17 -1.61
CA GLU A 472 49.38 -2.66 -1.74
C GLU A 472 50.13 -3.31 -2.92
N LEU A 473 50.05 -4.64 -3.05
CA LEU A 473 50.66 -5.37 -4.17
C LEU A 473 50.00 -5.01 -5.51
N GLU A 474 48.66 -4.93 -5.55
CA GLU A 474 47.92 -4.45 -6.71
C GLU A 474 48.40 -3.05 -7.09
N SER A 475 48.49 -2.13 -6.12
CA SER A 475 48.95 -0.75 -6.36
C SER A 475 50.36 -0.70 -6.94
N LEU A 476 51.30 -1.52 -6.43
CA LEU A 476 52.68 -1.58 -6.93
C LEU A 476 52.74 -2.07 -8.39
N VAL A 477 52.05 -3.18 -8.69
CA VAL A 477 51.99 -3.74 -10.06
C VAL A 477 51.37 -2.75 -11.02
N PHE A 478 50.26 -2.14 -10.62
CA PHE A 478 49.54 -1.19 -11.44
C PHE A 478 50.31 0.11 -11.67
N LYS A 479 51.03 0.62 -10.66
CA LYS A 479 51.85 1.82 -10.80
C LYS A 479 52.97 1.58 -11.80
N HIS A 480 53.70 0.47 -11.66
CA HIS A 480 54.73 0.11 -12.63
C HIS A 480 54.15 -0.09 -14.03
N TRP A 481 52.98 -0.73 -14.16
CA TRP A 481 52.30 -0.88 -15.43
C TRP A 481 51.98 0.47 -16.07
N ASP A 482 51.38 1.39 -15.31
CA ASP A 482 51.02 2.73 -15.77
C ASP A 482 52.22 3.54 -16.26
N ASP A 483 53.42 3.24 -15.72
CA ASP A 483 54.68 3.91 -16.05
C ASP A 483 55.37 3.30 -17.29
N LEU A 484 54.94 2.13 -17.78
CA LEU A 484 55.49 1.50 -19.00
C LEU A 484 54.93 2.17 -20.27
N SER A 485 55.82 2.60 -21.16
CA SER A 485 55.43 3.21 -22.45
C SER A 485 54.74 2.25 -23.42
N SER A 486 54.87 0.94 -23.21
CA SER A 486 54.22 -0.12 -23.98
C SER A 486 52.84 -0.47 -23.44
N SER A 487 52.44 0.12 -22.31
CA SER A 487 51.12 -0.10 -21.73
C SER A 487 50.06 0.66 -22.53
N PRO A 488 48.92 0.01 -22.84
CA PRO A 488 47.79 0.74 -23.41
C PRO A 488 47.30 1.82 -22.44
N PRO A 489 46.60 2.86 -22.95
CA PRO A 489 46.14 3.98 -22.14
C PRO A 489 45.37 3.52 -20.90
N LYS A 490 45.52 4.27 -19.79
CA LYS A 490 44.87 4.00 -18.48
C LYS A 490 43.36 3.75 -18.56
N GLN A 491 42.72 4.20 -19.64
CA GLN A 491 41.32 3.95 -19.95
C GLN A 491 41.19 3.51 -21.41
N ARG A 492 40.37 2.48 -21.66
CA ARG A 492 39.86 2.22 -23.01
C ARG A 492 39.13 3.49 -23.47
N PRO A 493 39.37 4.02 -24.69
CA PRO A 493 38.53 5.09 -25.22
C PRO A 493 37.08 4.65 -25.11
N ARG A 494 36.29 5.35 -24.27
CA ARG A 494 34.86 5.05 -24.15
C ARG A 494 34.28 5.21 -25.54
N SER A 495 33.59 4.18 -26.03
CA SER A 495 32.74 4.40 -27.19
C SER A 495 31.76 5.51 -26.81
N GLU A 496 31.68 6.56 -27.60
CA GLU A 496 30.77 7.69 -27.37
C GLU A 496 29.30 7.22 -27.25
N ALA A 497 29.00 6.02 -27.75
CA ALA A 497 27.71 5.34 -27.61
C ALA A 497 27.32 4.94 -26.17
N ALA A 498 28.25 4.88 -25.20
CA ALA A 498 27.95 4.46 -23.82
C ALA A 498 27.73 5.64 -22.84
N ALA A 499 27.87 6.89 -23.28
CA ALA A 499 27.90 8.05 -22.38
C ALA A 499 26.53 8.72 -22.11
N ASP A 500 25.53 8.52 -22.97
CA ASP A 500 24.23 9.23 -22.87
C ASP A 500 23.04 8.29 -22.63
N TRP A 501 22.97 7.70 -21.44
CA TRP A 501 21.76 7.03 -20.92
C TRP A 501 20.70 8.03 -20.40
N ASN A 502 20.62 9.20 -21.01
CA ASN A 502 19.59 10.18 -20.68
C ASN A 502 18.35 9.93 -21.57
N VAL A 503 17.31 9.32 -20.98
CA VAL A 503 15.99 9.21 -21.61
C VAL A 503 15.25 10.52 -21.34
N GLU A 504 15.29 11.45 -22.30
CA GLU A 504 14.57 12.71 -22.17
C GLU A 504 13.05 12.49 -22.19
N GLY A 505 12.31 13.33 -21.45
CA GLY A 505 10.85 13.36 -21.47
C GLY A 505 10.16 12.28 -20.62
N LEU A 506 10.85 11.68 -19.64
CA LEU A 506 10.20 10.89 -18.59
C LEU A 506 9.38 11.81 -17.68
N VAL A 507 8.17 11.37 -17.30
CA VAL A 507 7.20 12.17 -16.51
C VAL A 507 7.15 11.71 -15.07
N LEU A 508 7.18 10.40 -14.85
CA LEU A 508 7.04 9.73 -13.58
C LEU A 508 8.35 9.06 -13.17
N LEU A 509 8.95 8.25 -14.04
CA LEU A 509 10.20 7.54 -13.76
C LEU A 509 11.41 8.46 -13.94
N SER A 510 12.53 8.09 -13.34
CA SER A 510 13.81 8.78 -13.52
C SER A 510 14.85 7.84 -14.10
N CYS A 511 15.79 8.37 -14.87
CA CYS A 511 16.92 7.59 -15.40
C CYS A 511 18.22 8.21 -14.90
N THR A 512 19.07 7.40 -14.29
CA THR A 512 20.40 7.77 -13.82
C THR A 512 21.46 7.12 -14.72
N ARG A 513 22.74 7.46 -14.51
CA ARG A 513 23.84 6.80 -15.23
C ARG A 513 23.91 5.29 -14.98
N SER A 514 23.39 4.83 -13.84
CA SER A 514 23.30 3.40 -13.48
C SER A 514 22.01 2.74 -13.99
N GLY A 515 21.06 3.53 -14.50
CA GLY A 515 19.83 3.04 -15.11
C GLY A 515 18.54 3.67 -14.60
N PRO A 516 17.38 3.16 -15.05
CA PRO A 516 16.09 3.53 -14.52
C PRO A 516 16.04 3.42 -12.99
N VAL A 517 15.48 4.42 -12.34
CA VAL A 517 15.29 4.47 -10.88
C VAL A 517 13.84 4.73 -10.55
N TRP A 518 13.31 3.93 -9.63
CA TRP A 518 11.99 4.10 -9.05
C TRP A 518 11.96 5.33 -8.13
N PRO A 519 11.05 6.29 -8.32
CA PRO A 519 10.95 7.46 -7.45
C PRO A 519 10.33 7.12 -6.08
N GLU A 520 11.08 7.35 -4.99
CA GLU A 520 10.63 7.04 -3.62
C GLU A 520 9.36 7.80 -3.19
N HIS A 521 9.10 8.98 -3.76
CA HIS A 521 7.91 9.77 -3.42
C HIS A 521 6.60 9.08 -3.85
N LEU A 522 6.64 8.11 -4.76
CA LEU A 522 5.48 7.31 -5.12
C LEU A 522 5.09 6.34 -4.01
N ASP A 523 6.04 5.85 -3.23
CA ASP A 523 5.79 4.90 -2.13
C ASP A 523 4.96 5.52 -0.98
N SER A 524 4.98 6.85 -0.86
CA SER A 524 4.26 7.60 0.17
C SER A 524 3.08 8.43 -0.38
N LYS A 525 2.76 8.29 -1.68
CA LYS A 525 1.74 9.11 -2.33
C LYS A 525 0.32 8.81 -1.85
N PHE A 526 0.07 7.55 -1.50
CA PHE A 526 -1.22 7.08 -0.96
C PHE A 526 -1.03 6.53 0.46
N ALA A 527 -2.10 6.45 1.24
CA ALA A 527 -2.05 5.86 2.57
C ALA A 527 -1.61 4.39 2.49
N ALA A 528 -0.70 3.95 3.37
CA ALA A 528 -0.03 2.65 3.29
C ALA A 528 -0.96 1.41 3.18
N ASN A 529 -2.20 1.52 3.66
CA ASN A 529 -3.19 0.43 3.64
C ASN A 529 -4.27 0.61 2.55
N SER A 530 -4.19 1.64 1.72
CA SER A 530 -5.15 1.88 0.63
C SER A 530 -4.98 0.86 -0.51
N SER A 531 -6.02 0.67 -1.31
CA SER A 531 -5.96 -0.12 -2.54
C SER A 531 -4.91 0.43 -3.51
N GLU A 532 -4.85 1.74 -3.63
CA GLU A 532 -3.97 2.49 -4.52
C GLU A 532 -2.49 2.30 -4.13
N ALA A 533 -2.18 2.25 -2.82
CA ALA A 533 -0.83 1.94 -2.35
C ALA A 533 -0.38 0.52 -2.73
N ARG A 534 -1.30 -0.47 -2.70
CA ARG A 534 -0.99 -1.83 -3.17
C ARG A 534 -0.72 -1.86 -4.66
N GLU A 535 -1.52 -1.14 -5.45
CA GLU A 535 -1.29 -1.05 -6.90
C GLU A 535 0.04 -0.34 -7.22
N ILE A 536 0.41 0.72 -6.50
CA ILE A 536 1.75 1.34 -6.65
C ILE A 536 2.86 0.32 -6.33
N GLN A 537 2.68 -0.48 -5.28
CA GLN A 537 3.66 -1.51 -4.91
C GLN A 537 3.77 -2.59 -5.98
N GLU A 538 2.67 -2.98 -6.64
CA GLU A 538 2.68 -3.89 -7.78
C GLU A 538 3.43 -3.30 -8.98
N LEU A 539 3.19 -2.02 -9.31
CA LEU A 539 3.94 -1.31 -10.36
C LEU A 539 5.44 -1.25 -10.03
N LYS A 540 5.79 -1.00 -8.77
CA LYS A 540 7.18 -1.00 -8.29
C LYS A 540 7.82 -2.38 -8.45
N GLN A 541 7.12 -3.44 -8.07
CA GLN A 541 7.63 -4.80 -8.22
C GLN A 541 7.81 -5.17 -9.69
N SER A 542 6.86 -4.80 -10.55
CA SER A 542 6.99 -4.97 -12.00
C SER A 542 8.23 -4.23 -12.52
N PHE A 543 8.41 -2.98 -12.14
CA PHE A 543 9.57 -2.17 -12.50
C PHE A 543 10.88 -2.81 -12.04
N LEU A 544 10.98 -3.23 -10.78
CA LEU A 544 12.18 -3.84 -10.21
C LEU A 544 12.46 -5.25 -10.78
N SER A 545 11.43 -5.97 -11.24
CA SER A 545 11.62 -7.25 -11.91
C SER A 545 12.28 -7.10 -13.29
N GLU A 546 11.94 -6.01 -13.99
CA GLU A 546 12.51 -5.69 -15.30
C GLU A 546 13.88 -5.00 -15.17
N PHE A 547 14.00 -4.13 -14.16
CA PHE A 547 15.21 -3.39 -13.80
C PHE A 547 15.62 -3.71 -12.36
N PRO A 548 16.21 -4.90 -12.10
CA PRO A 548 16.67 -5.26 -10.78
C PRO A 548 17.65 -4.21 -10.28
N ALA A 549 17.39 -3.69 -9.08
CA ALA A 549 18.25 -2.71 -8.45
C ALA A 549 19.68 -3.27 -8.45
N THR A 550 20.59 -2.56 -9.13
CA THR A 550 22.01 -2.91 -9.11
C THR A 550 22.45 -2.72 -7.66
N SER A 551 22.50 -3.82 -6.93
CA SER A 551 22.82 -3.82 -5.51
C SER A 551 24.29 -3.47 -5.37
N GLU A 552 24.61 -2.17 -5.36
CA GLU A 552 25.90 -1.72 -4.84
C GLU A 552 25.83 -1.82 -3.30
N PRO A 553 26.54 -2.77 -2.67
CA PRO A 553 26.64 -2.82 -1.24
C PRO A 553 27.72 -1.81 -0.84
N GLY A 554 27.33 -0.56 -0.67
CA GLY A 554 28.23 0.51 -0.27
C GLY A 554 27.49 1.77 0.16
N GLN A 555 26.98 1.79 1.40
CA GLN A 555 26.51 3.01 2.04
C GLN A 555 27.66 4.04 2.09
N ALA A 556 27.67 4.98 1.15
CA ALA A 556 28.40 6.24 1.29
C ALA A 556 27.44 7.29 1.83
N SER A 557 27.68 7.70 3.07
CA SER A 557 26.95 8.78 3.75
C SER A 557 27.17 10.09 3.00
N ALA A 558 26.09 10.67 2.48
CA ALA A 558 26.11 11.93 1.75
C ALA A 558 26.31 13.11 2.72
N THR A 559 27.55 13.63 2.81
CA THR A 559 27.82 15.04 3.09
C THR A 559 29.09 15.47 2.34
N GLY A 560 28.98 16.43 1.43
CA GLY A 560 30.12 17.09 0.79
C GLY A 560 30.02 17.17 -0.74
N ALA A 561 29.48 18.29 -1.22
CA ALA A 561 29.61 18.71 -2.61
C ALA A 561 31.09 19.03 -2.90
N GLY A 562 31.80 18.08 -3.50
CA GLY A 562 33.15 18.25 -4.03
C GLY A 562 33.23 17.62 -5.41
N ALA A 563 33.39 18.46 -6.44
CA ALA A 563 33.56 18.04 -7.82
C ALA A 563 34.89 17.27 -7.98
N GLY A 564 34.81 15.94 -8.01
CA GLY A 564 35.96 15.07 -8.15
C GLY A 564 35.57 13.61 -7.91
N GLY A 565 34.73 13.06 -8.78
CA GLY A 565 34.35 11.64 -8.70
C GLY A 565 35.59 10.74 -8.82
N PRO A 566 35.70 9.68 -8.01
CA PRO A 566 36.84 8.77 -8.08
C PRO A 566 36.84 8.08 -9.45
N THR A 567 37.96 8.21 -10.17
CA THR A 567 38.22 7.50 -11.43
C THR A 567 38.26 6.00 -11.16
N LEU A 568 37.14 5.32 -11.43
CA LEU A 568 37.04 3.87 -11.37
C LEU A 568 37.92 3.23 -12.45
N ARG A 569 38.84 2.38 -12.00
CA ARG A 569 39.72 1.54 -12.82
C ARG A 569 38.96 0.30 -13.26
N ALA A 570 39.18 -0.18 -14.48
CA ALA A 570 38.58 -1.43 -14.94
C ALA A 570 39.11 -2.62 -14.12
N THR A 571 38.23 -3.26 -13.36
CA THR A 571 38.46 -4.54 -12.68
C THR A 571 37.42 -5.52 -13.18
N GLY A 572 37.84 -6.71 -13.64
CA GLY A 572 36.91 -7.77 -14.06
C GLY A 572 37.34 -9.11 -13.49
N GLN A 573 36.42 -9.81 -12.82
CA GLN A 573 36.51 -11.25 -12.63
C GLN A 573 35.80 -11.95 -13.79
N PRO A 574 36.22 -13.17 -14.20
CA PRO A 574 35.48 -13.93 -15.19
C PRO A 574 34.08 -14.24 -14.65
N ASP A 575 33.07 -13.83 -15.41
CA ASP A 575 31.67 -14.14 -15.11
C ASP A 575 31.37 -15.56 -15.62
N PHE A 576 31.08 -16.48 -14.70
CA PHE A 576 30.71 -17.88 -14.98
C PHE A 576 29.20 -18.09 -14.87
N SER A 577 28.42 -17.04 -15.04
CA SER A 577 26.97 -17.11 -15.07
C SER A 577 26.43 -17.13 -16.51
N VAL A 578 25.24 -17.68 -16.67
CA VAL A 578 24.41 -17.51 -17.86
C VAL A 578 23.59 -16.24 -17.68
N ASP A 579 23.31 -15.53 -18.77
CA ASP A 579 22.47 -14.32 -18.79
C ASP A 579 22.97 -13.16 -17.90
N GLY A 580 24.30 -12.98 -17.78
CA GLY A 580 24.90 -11.79 -17.15
C GLY A 580 24.64 -11.66 -15.64
N GLY A 581 24.74 -12.78 -14.92
CA GLY A 581 24.67 -12.85 -13.46
C GLY A 581 23.41 -13.52 -12.92
N ARG A 582 22.48 -13.94 -13.79
CA ARG A 582 21.17 -14.45 -13.36
C ARG A 582 21.21 -15.90 -12.88
N GLU A 583 22.03 -16.75 -13.49
CA GLU A 583 22.13 -18.17 -13.13
C GLU A 583 23.58 -18.66 -13.21
N PRO A 584 24.08 -19.48 -12.26
CA PRO A 584 25.38 -20.13 -12.41
C PRO A 584 25.38 -21.05 -13.64
N LEU A 585 26.48 -21.10 -14.40
CA LEU A 585 26.63 -22.01 -15.54
C LEU A 585 26.41 -23.47 -15.10
N ASP A 586 25.27 -24.04 -15.49
CA ASP A 586 24.96 -25.45 -15.25
C ASP A 586 25.73 -26.34 -16.22
N VAL A 587 26.85 -26.88 -15.74
CA VAL A 587 27.72 -27.80 -16.49
C VAL A 587 27.08 -29.16 -16.79
N SER A 588 25.87 -29.43 -16.26
CA SER A 588 25.09 -30.64 -16.56
C SER A 588 24.03 -30.43 -17.66
N ARG A 589 23.86 -29.20 -18.16
CA ARG A 589 22.93 -28.88 -19.23
C ARG A 589 23.33 -29.56 -20.54
N VAL A 590 22.40 -30.31 -21.13
CA VAL A 590 22.51 -30.85 -22.49
C VAL A 590 22.53 -29.68 -23.48
N VAL A 591 23.61 -29.56 -24.26
CA VAL A 591 23.78 -28.49 -25.25
C VAL A 591 23.04 -28.89 -26.54
N ASP A 592 22.06 -28.10 -26.95
CA ASP A 592 21.41 -28.26 -28.25
C ASP A 592 22.38 -27.83 -29.36
N CYS A 593 23.01 -28.80 -30.01
CA CYS A 593 23.83 -28.54 -31.19
C CYS A 593 22.92 -28.25 -32.39
N LEU A 594 23.19 -27.16 -33.11
CA LEU A 594 22.54 -26.91 -34.40
C LEU A 594 22.83 -28.06 -35.36
N VAL A 595 21.78 -28.70 -35.88
CA VAL A 595 21.89 -29.79 -36.86
C VAL A 595 22.11 -29.17 -38.23
N GLU A 596 23.38 -29.05 -38.62
CA GLU A 596 23.77 -28.64 -39.97
C GLU A 596 24.15 -29.86 -40.82
N PRO A 597 23.81 -29.88 -42.13
CA PRO A 597 24.27 -30.95 -43.01
C PRO A 597 25.80 -30.92 -43.12
N PRO A 598 26.48 -32.08 -43.09
CA PRO A 598 27.93 -32.11 -43.11
C PRO A 598 28.44 -31.55 -44.45
N PRO A 599 29.61 -30.87 -44.45
CA PRO A 599 30.19 -30.32 -45.67
C PRO A 599 30.43 -31.41 -46.71
N ALA A 600 30.35 -31.03 -48.00
CA ALA A 600 30.56 -31.94 -49.12
C ALA A 600 31.95 -32.61 -49.03
N PRO A 601 32.14 -33.84 -49.52
CA PRO A 601 33.42 -34.55 -49.42
C PRO A 601 34.64 -33.77 -49.94
N ALA A 602 34.45 -32.94 -50.98
CA ALA A 602 35.50 -32.09 -51.55
C ALA A 602 35.98 -30.98 -50.59
N ASP A 603 35.21 -30.66 -49.55
CA ASP A 603 35.50 -29.60 -48.57
C ASP A 603 36.02 -30.13 -47.23
N ARG A 604 36.29 -31.45 -47.12
CA ARG A 604 36.77 -32.11 -45.89
C ARG A 604 38.28 -32.20 -45.90
N LEU A 605 38.95 -31.67 -44.87
CA LEU A 605 40.39 -31.86 -44.66
C LEU A 605 40.71 -33.17 -43.94
N ALA A 606 39.88 -33.56 -42.96
CA ALA A 606 40.05 -34.81 -42.24
C ALA A 606 38.69 -35.34 -41.80
N LEU A 607 38.57 -36.67 -41.75
CA LEU A 607 37.41 -37.36 -41.21
C LEU A 607 37.90 -38.56 -40.40
N VAL A 608 37.48 -38.62 -39.14
CA VAL A 608 37.65 -39.78 -38.27
C VAL A 608 36.26 -40.33 -37.99
N ASN A 609 35.94 -41.49 -38.55
CA ASN A 609 34.66 -42.13 -38.28
C ASN A 609 34.59 -42.61 -36.84
N GLY A 610 33.48 -42.33 -36.16
CA GLY A 610 33.18 -42.85 -34.85
C GLY A 610 33.00 -44.37 -34.88
N LYS A 611 33.29 -45.05 -33.77
CA LYS A 611 32.97 -46.46 -33.55
C LYS A 611 32.25 -46.63 -32.21
N SER A 612 31.31 -47.57 -32.15
CA SER A 612 30.63 -47.97 -30.91
C SER A 612 29.89 -46.83 -30.19
N GLY A 613 29.04 -46.10 -30.91
CA GLY A 613 28.21 -45.03 -30.33
C GLY A 613 28.97 -43.72 -30.03
N LYS A 614 30.20 -43.59 -30.54
CA LYS A 614 30.98 -42.34 -30.48
C LYS A 614 30.75 -41.52 -31.77
N PRO A 615 30.81 -40.17 -31.70
CA PRO A 615 30.61 -39.33 -32.87
C PRO A 615 31.79 -39.43 -33.83
N SER A 616 31.51 -39.23 -35.12
CA SER A 616 32.53 -38.99 -36.14
C SER A 616 33.03 -37.55 -36.02
N LEU A 617 34.34 -37.33 -36.14
CA LEU A 617 34.93 -35.99 -36.14
C LEU A 617 35.37 -35.63 -37.55
N LEU A 618 34.85 -34.53 -38.08
CA LEU A 618 35.23 -34.00 -39.39
C LEU A 618 35.84 -32.61 -39.24
N VAL A 619 36.95 -32.37 -39.92
CA VAL A 619 37.56 -31.05 -40.05
C VAL A 619 37.38 -30.58 -41.48
N ASP A 620 36.77 -29.43 -41.70
CA ASP A 620 36.60 -28.86 -43.05
C ASP A 620 37.80 -27.99 -43.47
N LYS A 621 37.81 -27.54 -44.74
CA LYS A 621 38.86 -26.67 -45.32
C LYS A 621 39.01 -25.31 -44.65
N HIS A 622 38.07 -24.91 -43.81
CA HIS A 622 38.10 -23.68 -43.02
C HIS A 622 38.45 -23.94 -41.55
N TYR A 623 38.91 -25.16 -41.22
CA TYR A 623 39.25 -25.61 -39.87
C TYR A 623 38.06 -25.60 -38.89
N LYS A 624 36.82 -25.67 -39.40
CA LYS A 624 35.67 -25.94 -38.53
C LYS A 624 35.63 -27.42 -38.17
N LEU A 625 35.31 -27.70 -36.91
CA LEU A 625 35.13 -29.04 -36.38
C LEU A 625 33.63 -29.39 -36.41
N TRP A 626 33.33 -30.54 -36.99
CA TRP A 626 31.99 -31.08 -37.14
C TRP A 626 31.93 -32.40 -36.38
N LEU A 627 30.90 -32.58 -35.55
CA LEU A 627 30.63 -33.83 -34.84
C LEU A 627 29.43 -34.50 -35.49
N GLY A 628 29.66 -35.64 -36.14
CA GLY A 628 28.63 -36.44 -36.78
C GLY A 628 28.10 -37.50 -35.84
N ASN A 629 26.79 -37.50 -35.62
CA ASN A 629 26.11 -38.66 -35.05
C ASN A 629 25.67 -39.56 -36.22
N GLU A 630 26.35 -40.69 -36.42
CA GLU A 630 25.99 -41.67 -37.46
C GLU A 630 24.75 -42.52 -37.09
N SER A 631 24.20 -42.35 -35.88
CA SER A 631 22.95 -42.95 -35.44
C SER A 631 21.82 -41.92 -35.36
N GLU A 632 20.58 -42.33 -35.58
CA GLU A 632 19.38 -41.49 -35.36
C GLU A 632 18.99 -41.39 -33.88
N GLU A 633 19.69 -42.10 -33.00
CA GLU A 633 19.46 -42.08 -31.55
C GLU A 633 20.15 -40.86 -30.91
N ALA A 634 19.47 -40.25 -29.92
CA ALA A 634 20.02 -39.15 -29.15
C ALA A 634 21.24 -39.62 -28.34
N GLN A 635 22.42 -39.14 -28.69
CA GLN A 635 23.65 -39.46 -27.96
C GLN A 635 23.90 -38.41 -26.87
N THR A 636 24.18 -38.89 -25.66
CA THR A 636 24.59 -38.03 -24.53
C THR A 636 26.09 -38.19 -24.34
N TRP A 637 26.83 -37.09 -24.40
CA TRP A 637 28.27 -37.08 -24.20
C TRP A 637 28.63 -36.23 -22.99
N SER A 638 29.55 -36.71 -22.18
CA SER A 638 30.23 -35.89 -21.18
C SER A 638 31.28 -34.99 -21.85
N GLY A 639 31.57 -33.83 -21.26
CA GLY A 639 32.66 -32.96 -21.73
C GLY A 639 34.03 -33.68 -21.78
N ILE A 640 34.21 -34.72 -20.98
CA ILE A 640 35.40 -35.56 -20.98
C ILE A 640 35.48 -36.44 -22.24
N GLU A 641 34.36 -36.85 -22.84
CA GLU A 641 34.35 -37.66 -24.06
C GLU A 641 34.59 -36.84 -25.33
N LEU A 642 34.21 -35.57 -25.32
CA LEU A 642 34.49 -34.61 -26.41
C LEU A 642 35.95 -34.13 -26.42
N PHE A 643 36.58 -34.07 -25.25
CA PHE A 643 37.95 -33.56 -25.08
C PHE A 643 38.97 -34.62 -24.64
N GLY A 644 38.55 -35.89 -24.51
CA GLY A 644 39.37 -36.98 -24.00
C GLY A 644 39.92 -37.90 -25.09
N PHE A 645 41.17 -37.64 -25.50
CA PHE A 645 42.08 -38.72 -25.88
C PHE A 645 42.42 -39.55 -24.64
N ASN A 646 41.46 -40.37 -24.19
CA ASN A 646 41.67 -41.36 -23.14
C ASN A 646 42.37 -42.59 -23.75
N THR A 647 43.59 -42.43 -24.28
CA THR A 647 44.41 -43.56 -24.74
C THR A 647 45.09 -44.24 -23.57
N GLY A 648 44.28 -44.87 -22.72
CA GLY A 648 44.71 -46.02 -21.93
C GLY A 648 44.86 -47.26 -22.83
N VAL A 649 46.01 -47.91 -22.68
CA VAL A 649 46.43 -49.28 -23.09
C VAL A 649 46.21 -49.70 -24.55
N PHE A 650 47.32 -49.80 -25.30
CA PHE A 650 47.39 -50.53 -26.57
C PHE A 650 48.15 -51.86 -26.40
N GLU A 651 47.64 -52.94 -26.99
CA GLU A 651 48.32 -54.24 -27.09
C GLU A 651 49.23 -54.23 -28.34
N TYR A 652 50.53 -54.50 -28.17
CA TYR A 652 51.45 -54.64 -29.28
C TYR A 652 51.39 -56.07 -29.83
N LYS A 653 50.81 -56.26 -31.02
CA LYS A 653 50.92 -57.53 -31.78
C LYS A 653 51.74 -57.32 -33.04
N ILE A 654 52.90 -57.94 -33.09
CA ILE A 654 53.66 -58.08 -34.34
C ILE A 654 52.93 -59.11 -35.20
N VAL A 655 52.20 -58.65 -36.21
CA VAL A 655 51.70 -59.53 -37.27
C VAL A 655 52.74 -59.56 -38.39
N ARG A 656 53.46 -60.68 -38.52
CA ARG A 656 54.24 -60.97 -39.72
C ARG A 656 53.38 -61.82 -40.66
N GLY A 657 52.97 -61.23 -41.79
CA GLY A 657 52.38 -61.94 -42.92
C GLY A 657 53.31 -61.88 -44.12
N SER A 658 53.80 -63.03 -44.54
CA SER A 658 54.66 -63.25 -45.71
C SER A 658 53.93 -62.98 -47.04
N LYS A 659 54.70 -62.60 -48.07
CA LYS A 659 54.26 -62.58 -49.48
C LYS A 659 53.63 -63.92 -49.89
N ARG A 660 52.33 -63.93 -50.17
CA ARG A 660 51.70 -64.15 -51.49
C ARG A 660 50.19 -64.15 -51.33
#